data_AF-A0A5K4EMM0-F1
#
_entry.id   AF-A0A5K4EMM0-F1
#
_cell.length_a   1.000
_cell.length_b   1.000
_cell.length_c   1.000
_cell.angle_alpha   90.00
_cell.angle_beta   90.00
_cell.angle_gamma   90.00
#
_symmetry.space_group_name_H-M   'P 1'
#
loop_
_entity.id
_entity.type
_entity.pdbx_description
1 polymer ?
#
loop_
_entity_poly.entity_id
_entity_poly.type
_entity_poly.pdbx_seq_one_letter_code
_entity_poly.pdbx_strand_id
1 'polypeptide(L)'
;MRYILVGTQEDILKYFKLIYKYINVKNDYILCLVLFYSIDLLRVDLPGINILVPRIYGACQHILKEEINMKPEFLSPTLVQRAAIHQLMSMVCIPIQFKGSHLKPLIPLMSNENNPCSMNDIKNMMVNILCDTLSSTEDPVNFQLLLSVALALIEDMSADETQSSNGRNDPGKSHTTSSFFNILTPLLCGNLVYKWKNDPSVMLYLLEIISGLSSVNVTPVDPSTYRHTVRSICEFITNQCNREKKDHKRQLHSIIVAAYYCLSSWIVQHVNLLLSDRECVWTILETIELGICGAKSSNKQAKNEPSTTILKGQKPLVPSSKRVCDAAEACLSNLMSVAGSFPGPFGTDTTCSQLAEDNILKLIIDEESNSFKGRSEFHYFWSEPSLIIGLCEFPTNSFESAIKPKTNCSTDGPAAILIIRGPFGRHVWITHMRLSPLLGSDSNSQSNYSDQKQEVVINRPKPWGCFLERLITTVTNNENVPALNFPQSISDIPLVEADHTMPSLDKVGSELGSNVRQEINAFKTLITTHASLTKEVGLRCVQERINAPYPDPITEAKAPIPVVSFHPIRLLLTHLGYLSMGPYQMPQSLWPRPELKRDNQSSERPGLGNRQSPSLTANRIIQGFPSTLPSNSTEDELLPLFPFDVENLDFADILTNLDHMPTRTGDTLLVFYVAAGQSKVGDILANMKIWPRLPEAFHQFLSGIGCIKNISDHPGWTGNLQTSYRTSNGPFVTSHCNQTKNIHADHCPDGIQSIIYYADAITELACICPTNQFYGNEENPDQNCILKSTRYRTASEIITNITRGTSQRVVGMGEVGADPTGGRVAVVWLERWEDGPMHCESGVGMNIQNMTSKNFDCPVTIYIHPLSSGLCRVGIMRLQGRTFEAGPLQNGSVLSQRCLSSFVRQTVINLSRRRRLASDSFQPPHVRRSHELFRLAEANRKIVRAQPSSSGNKTSTYSCNTANIVRSLFF
;
A
#
# COMPACT_ATOMS: atom_id res chain seq x y z
N MET A 1 -10.05 12.19 48.45
CA MET A 1 -10.58 11.30 47.39
C MET A 1 -11.20 10.05 47.99
N ARG A 2 -10.47 9.13 48.65
CA ARG A 2 -11.03 7.86 49.18
C ARG A 2 -12.22 7.97 50.15
N TYR A 3 -12.31 9.04 50.95
CA TYR A 3 -13.44 9.25 51.88
C TYR A 3 -14.68 9.94 51.26
N ILE A 4 -14.56 10.52 50.07
CA ILE A 4 -15.63 11.33 49.45
C ILE A 4 -16.61 10.47 48.65
N LEU A 5 -16.19 9.29 48.19
CA LEU A 5 -17.05 8.34 47.47
C LEU A 5 -18.21 7.80 48.33
N VAL A 6 -18.18 8.02 49.64
CA VAL A 6 -19.20 7.61 50.62
C VAL A 6 -19.87 8.83 51.28
N GLY A 7 -19.48 10.05 50.89
CA GLY A 7 -19.95 11.29 51.51
C GLY A 7 -21.29 11.77 50.95
N THR A 8 -21.96 12.66 51.70
CA THR A 8 -23.18 13.34 51.25
C THR A 8 -22.88 14.34 50.13
N GLN A 9 -23.90 14.82 49.40
CA GLN A 9 -23.73 15.91 48.42
C GLN A 9 -23.07 17.15 49.03
N GLU A 10 -23.29 17.40 50.32
CA GLU A 10 -22.68 18.51 51.05
C GLU A 10 -21.16 18.33 51.21
N ASP A 11 -20.69 17.09 51.43
CA ASP A 11 -19.27 16.76 51.55
C ASP A 11 -18.55 16.93 50.21
N ILE A 12 -19.21 16.54 49.10
CA ILE A 12 -18.70 16.76 47.75
C ILE A 12 -18.55 18.27 47.47
N LEU A 13 -19.56 19.07 47.84
CA LEU A 13 -19.51 20.52 47.67
C LEU A 13 -18.41 21.18 48.51
N LYS A 14 -18.25 20.77 49.77
CA LYS A 14 -17.16 21.22 50.66
C LYS A 14 -15.79 20.88 50.04
N TYR A 15 -15.66 19.69 49.48
CA TYR A 15 -14.44 19.28 48.78
C TYR A 15 -14.16 20.13 47.53
N PHE A 16 -15.16 20.40 46.70
CA PHE A 16 -14.99 21.27 45.52
C PHE A 16 -14.58 22.70 45.92
N LYS A 17 -15.19 23.26 46.97
CA LYS A 17 -14.79 24.55 47.53
C LYS A 17 -13.34 24.54 48.03
N LEU A 18 -12.90 23.45 48.65
CA LEU A 18 -11.54 23.30 49.15
C LEU A 18 -10.52 23.23 48.00
N ILE A 19 -10.76 22.39 47.00
CA ILE A 19 -9.92 22.28 45.79
C ILE A 19 -9.86 23.61 45.07
N TYR A 20 -11.00 24.28 44.90
CA TYR A 20 -11.05 25.62 44.33
C TYR A 20 -10.19 26.61 45.12
N LYS A 21 -10.33 26.65 46.44
CA LYS A 21 -9.57 27.56 47.31
C LYS A 21 -8.07 27.38 47.10
N TYR A 22 -7.59 26.13 47.10
CA TYR A 22 -6.17 25.84 46.95
C TYR A 22 -5.62 26.07 45.55
N ILE A 23 -6.42 25.82 44.49
CA ILE A 23 -6.04 26.16 43.11
C ILE A 23 -5.95 27.67 42.90
N ASN A 24 -6.76 28.45 43.62
CA ASN A 24 -6.78 29.91 43.49
C ASN A 24 -5.66 30.61 44.28
N VAL A 25 -4.96 29.92 45.19
CA VAL A 25 -3.81 30.51 45.88
C VAL A 25 -2.67 30.62 44.86
N LYS A 26 -2.12 31.83 44.67
CA LYS A 26 -0.86 32.08 43.94
C LYS A 26 0.35 31.53 44.71
N ASN A 27 0.32 30.24 45.06
CA ASN A 27 1.38 29.56 45.75
C ASN A 27 1.67 28.25 45.01
N ASP A 28 2.75 28.27 44.25
CA ASP A 28 3.22 27.17 43.42
C ASP A 28 3.39 25.87 44.21
N TYR A 29 3.78 25.95 45.49
CA TYR A 29 3.97 24.78 46.34
C TYR A 29 2.67 24.01 46.56
N ILE A 30 1.59 24.74 46.89
CA ILE A 30 0.26 24.16 47.09
C ILE A 30 -0.29 23.66 45.76
N LEU A 31 -0.11 24.42 44.69
CA LEU A 31 -0.57 24.06 43.35
C LEU A 31 0.03 22.73 42.88
N CYS A 32 1.35 22.57 43.06
CA CYS A 32 2.07 21.33 42.75
C CYS A 32 1.48 20.13 43.51
N LEU A 33 1.24 20.27 44.81
CA LEU A 33 0.66 19.21 45.65
C LEU A 33 -0.76 18.85 45.22
N VAL A 34 -1.61 19.86 44.97
CA VAL A 34 -2.98 19.62 44.54
C VAL A 34 -2.99 18.88 43.21
N LEU A 35 -2.29 19.36 42.18
CA LEU A 35 -2.27 18.72 40.87
C LEU A 35 -1.70 17.28 40.93
N PHE A 36 -0.64 17.07 41.71
CA PHE A 36 0.00 15.76 41.85
C PHE A 36 -0.90 14.73 42.54
N TYR A 37 -1.49 15.06 43.70
CA TYR A 37 -2.34 14.13 44.45
C TYR A 37 -3.77 14.01 43.92
N SER A 38 -4.18 14.90 43.01
CA SER A 38 -5.50 14.89 42.41
C SER A 38 -5.51 14.50 40.93
N ILE A 39 -4.46 13.81 40.44
CA ILE A 39 -4.27 13.46 39.02
C ILE A 39 -5.48 12.78 38.34
N ASP A 40 -6.30 12.05 39.11
CA ASP A 40 -7.51 11.36 38.64
C ASP A 40 -8.81 12.14 38.93
N LEU A 41 -8.76 13.40 39.38
CA LEU A 41 -9.92 14.16 39.87
C LEU A 41 -11.09 14.18 38.88
N LEU A 42 -10.81 14.44 37.61
CA LEU A 42 -11.81 14.46 36.54
C LEU A 42 -12.23 13.05 36.07
N ARG A 43 -11.54 12.00 36.52
CA ARG A 43 -11.77 10.59 36.12
C ARG A 43 -12.60 9.80 37.14
N VAL A 44 -12.83 10.35 38.34
CA VAL A 44 -13.58 9.69 39.43
C VAL A 44 -15.10 9.78 39.21
N ASP A 45 -15.56 10.60 38.26
CA ASP A 45 -16.99 10.76 37.90
C ASP A 45 -17.85 11.37 39.02
N LEU A 46 -17.29 12.32 39.78
CA LEU A 46 -18.04 13.02 40.82
C LEU A 46 -19.12 13.94 40.20
N PRO A 47 -20.37 13.93 40.73
CA PRO A 47 -21.43 14.81 40.23
C PRO A 47 -21.01 16.29 40.25
N GLY A 48 -21.13 16.98 39.11
CA GLY A 48 -20.83 18.42 39.00
C GLY A 48 -19.34 18.79 38.93
N ILE A 49 -18.43 17.81 38.85
CA ILE A 49 -16.97 18.06 38.82
C ILE A 49 -16.53 18.98 37.67
N ASN A 50 -17.25 18.95 36.55
CA ASN A 50 -16.95 19.74 35.35
C ASN A 50 -16.95 21.26 35.60
N ILE A 51 -17.57 21.75 36.69
CA ILE A 51 -17.52 23.16 37.10
C ILE A 51 -16.08 23.61 37.42
N LEU A 52 -15.19 22.69 37.83
CA LEU A 52 -13.80 23.00 38.14
C LEU A 52 -12.89 23.06 36.92
N VAL A 53 -13.34 22.59 35.74
CA VAL A 53 -12.51 22.48 34.53
C VAL A 53 -11.79 23.78 34.15
N PRO A 54 -12.44 24.96 34.11
CA PRO A 54 -11.75 26.21 33.74
C PRO A 54 -10.60 26.56 34.70
N ARG A 55 -10.74 26.23 35.99
CA ARG A 55 -9.73 26.53 37.02
C ARG A 55 -8.60 25.53 37.01
N ILE A 56 -8.92 24.24 36.86
CA ILE A 56 -7.91 23.19 36.69
C ILE A 56 -7.10 23.45 35.40
N TYR A 57 -7.77 23.87 34.33
CA TYR A 57 -7.10 24.31 33.10
C TYR A 57 -6.14 25.47 33.35
N GLY A 58 -6.58 26.54 34.03
CA GLY A 58 -5.71 27.67 34.39
C GLY A 58 -4.50 27.27 35.24
N ALA A 59 -4.68 26.35 36.18
CA ALA A 59 -3.58 25.76 36.96
C ALA A 59 -2.59 24.98 36.09
N CYS A 60 -3.09 24.15 35.17
CA CYS A 60 -2.24 23.41 34.23
C CYS A 60 -1.48 24.39 33.32
N GLN A 61 -2.14 25.46 32.86
CA GLN A 61 -1.52 26.48 32.04
C GLN A 61 -0.37 27.19 32.75
N HIS A 62 -0.56 27.57 34.02
CA HIS A 62 0.50 28.17 34.83
C HIS A 62 1.71 27.23 34.96
N ILE A 63 1.49 25.96 35.32
CA ILE A 63 2.58 24.97 35.48
C ILE A 63 3.32 24.64 34.18
N LEU A 64 2.63 24.69 33.03
CA LEU A 64 3.22 24.32 31.74
C LEU A 64 3.90 25.48 31.01
N LYS A 65 3.54 26.74 31.31
CA LYS A 65 4.10 27.92 30.65
C LYS A 65 5.06 28.73 31.52
N GLU A 66 4.79 28.82 32.83
CA GLU A 66 5.53 29.69 33.75
C GLU A 66 6.59 28.88 34.52
N GLU A 67 7.65 29.54 34.96
CA GLU A 67 8.65 28.93 35.83
C GLU A 67 8.05 28.68 37.23
N ILE A 68 8.24 27.47 37.75
CA ILE A 68 7.76 27.09 39.07
C ILE A 68 8.71 27.67 40.13
N ASN A 69 8.24 28.66 40.89
CA ASN A 69 9.07 29.37 41.86
C ASN A 69 9.33 28.56 43.14
N MET A 70 8.33 27.78 43.59
CA MET A 70 8.41 27.01 44.83
C MET A 70 7.70 25.65 44.68
N LYS A 71 8.39 24.56 45.01
CA LYS A 71 7.84 23.19 44.92
C LYS A 71 8.32 22.30 46.08
N PRO A 72 7.59 21.23 46.44
CA PRO A 72 8.09 20.23 47.37
C PRO A 72 9.39 19.58 46.87
N GLU A 73 10.33 19.31 47.78
CA GLU A 73 11.64 18.74 47.43
C GLU A 73 11.54 17.38 46.73
N PHE A 74 10.57 16.55 47.15
CA PHE A 74 10.33 15.22 46.59
C PHE A 74 9.70 15.22 45.19
N LEU A 75 9.20 16.37 44.70
CA LEU A 75 8.59 16.49 43.37
C LEU A 75 9.56 17.14 42.40
N SER A 76 9.93 16.43 41.33
CA SER A 76 10.64 17.05 40.20
C SER A 76 9.70 17.93 39.38
N PRO A 77 10.20 18.98 38.71
CA PRO A 77 9.38 19.78 37.78
C PRO A 77 8.72 18.91 36.70
N THR A 78 9.44 17.89 36.21
CA THR A 78 8.93 16.95 35.21
C THR A 78 7.72 16.15 35.71
N LEU A 79 7.70 15.73 36.98
CA LEU A 79 6.57 15.01 37.58
C LEU A 79 5.36 15.91 37.80
N VAL A 80 5.58 17.18 38.16
CA VAL A 80 4.49 18.16 38.29
C VAL A 80 3.89 18.47 36.92
N GLN A 81 4.72 18.71 35.90
CA GLN A 81 4.28 18.86 34.52
C GLN A 81 3.52 17.61 34.04
N ARG A 82 4.01 16.40 34.36
CA ARG A 82 3.32 15.14 34.05
C ARG A 82 1.93 15.09 34.68
N ALA A 83 1.80 15.50 35.95
CA ALA A 83 0.50 15.58 36.61
C ALA A 83 -0.44 16.57 35.91
N ALA A 84 0.06 17.75 35.51
CA ALA A 84 -0.71 18.72 34.72
C ALA A 84 -1.14 18.16 33.35
N ILE A 85 -0.26 17.44 32.64
CA ILE A 85 -0.58 16.79 31.37
C ILE A 85 -1.66 15.71 31.55
N HIS A 86 -1.60 14.92 32.62
CA HIS A 86 -2.64 13.94 32.91
C HIS A 86 -4.00 14.58 33.20
N GLN A 87 -4.04 15.76 33.82
CA GLN A 87 -5.26 16.55 33.97
C GLN A 87 -5.76 17.04 32.61
N LEU A 88 -4.87 17.62 31.78
CA LEU A 88 -5.21 18.03 30.40
C LEU A 88 -5.80 16.87 29.60
N MET A 89 -5.18 15.69 29.68
CA MET A 89 -5.65 14.47 29.02
C MET A 89 -7.03 14.03 29.49
N SER A 90 -7.37 14.26 30.76
CA SER A 90 -8.71 13.94 31.28
C SER A 90 -9.79 14.97 30.94
N MET A 91 -9.40 16.20 30.56
CA MET A 91 -10.34 17.26 30.19
C MET A 91 -10.48 17.50 28.69
N VAL A 92 -9.60 16.93 27.86
CA VAL A 92 -9.47 17.29 26.42
C VAL A 92 -10.77 17.18 25.62
N CYS A 93 -11.61 16.17 25.88
CA CYS A 93 -12.89 15.99 25.21
C CYS A 93 -14.06 16.74 25.88
N ILE A 94 -13.90 17.27 27.10
CA ILE A 94 -14.99 17.93 27.85
C ILE A 94 -15.49 19.19 27.12
N PRO A 95 -14.62 20.11 26.64
CA PRO A 95 -15.08 21.32 25.94
C PRO A 95 -15.94 21.05 24.71
N ILE A 96 -15.66 19.95 24.00
CA ILE A 96 -16.37 19.58 22.77
C ILE A 96 -17.67 18.84 23.11
N GLN A 97 -17.67 17.96 24.11
CA GLN A 97 -18.85 17.26 24.59
C GLN A 97 -19.96 18.22 25.07
N PHE A 98 -19.59 19.33 25.72
CA PHE A 98 -20.54 20.32 26.26
C PHE A 98 -20.56 21.63 25.46
N LYS A 99 -20.37 21.57 24.13
CA LYS A 99 -20.33 22.72 23.22
C LYS A 99 -21.52 23.66 23.43
N GLY A 100 -21.26 24.97 23.49
CA GLY A 100 -22.28 26.00 23.71
C GLY A 100 -22.72 26.16 25.18
N SER A 101 -22.27 25.30 26.09
CA SER A 101 -22.51 25.49 27.52
C SER A 101 -21.64 26.64 28.05
N HIS A 102 -22.29 27.61 28.69
CA HIS A 102 -21.60 28.59 29.51
C HIS A 102 -21.52 28.03 30.92
N LEU A 103 -20.33 27.61 31.33
CA LEU A 103 -20.11 27.35 32.75
C LEU A 103 -20.22 28.68 33.47
N LYS A 104 -21.28 28.88 34.27
CA LYS A 104 -21.25 29.92 35.30
C LYS A 104 -20.22 29.46 36.32
N PRO A 105 -19.01 30.05 36.36
CA PRO A 105 -18.08 29.68 37.40
C PRO A 105 -18.72 30.04 38.74
N LEU A 106 -18.59 29.17 39.76
CA LEU A 106 -19.06 29.48 41.11
C LEU A 106 -18.50 30.83 41.61
N ILE A 107 -17.35 31.28 41.07
CA ILE A 107 -16.72 32.61 41.24
C ILE A 107 -15.94 32.99 39.93
N PRO A 108 -16.12 34.18 39.33
CA PRO A 108 -15.58 34.58 38.01
C PRO A 108 -14.05 34.43 37.83
N LEU A 109 -13.62 33.93 36.65
CA LEU A 109 -12.19 33.75 36.28
C LEU A 109 -11.43 35.06 36.07
N MET A 110 -12.15 36.16 35.81
CA MET A 110 -11.59 37.47 35.53
C MET A 110 -12.48 38.56 36.14
N SER A 111 -11.90 39.72 36.40
CA SER A 111 -12.56 40.94 36.91
C SER A 111 -13.68 41.51 36.01
N ASN A 112 -14.04 40.81 34.92
CA ASN A 112 -15.13 41.19 34.03
C ASN A 112 -16.31 40.25 34.25
N GLU A 113 -17.28 40.67 35.07
CA GLU A 113 -18.58 40.02 35.25
C GLU A 113 -19.39 39.92 33.93
N ASN A 114 -19.00 40.68 32.91
CA ASN A 114 -19.77 40.88 31.68
C ASN A 114 -19.56 39.80 30.59
N ASN A 115 -18.63 38.84 30.74
CA ASN A 115 -18.48 37.77 29.74
C ASN A 115 -17.90 36.46 30.33
N PRO A 116 -18.71 35.43 30.64
CA PRO A 116 -18.22 34.16 31.16
C PRO A 116 -17.46 33.37 30.08
N CYS A 117 -16.30 32.81 30.44
CA CYS A 117 -15.49 31.94 29.57
C CYS A 117 -16.33 30.75 29.07
N SER A 118 -16.51 30.64 27.76
CA SER A 118 -17.27 29.55 27.14
C SER A 118 -16.41 28.29 27.03
N MET A 119 -17.05 27.12 26.92
CA MET A 119 -16.33 25.88 26.60
C MET A 119 -15.57 25.99 25.27
N ASN A 120 -16.06 26.77 24.32
CA ASN A 120 -15.36 26.99 23.05
C ASN A 120 -14.08 27.83 23.22
N ASP A 121 -14.06 28.78 24.17
CA ASP A 121 -12.86 29.54 24.50
C ASP A 121 -11.80 28.64 25.12
N ILE A 122 -12.19 27.77 26.06
CA ILE A 122 -11.29 26.78 26.66
C ILE A 122 -10.70 25.86 25.59
N LYS A 123 -11.53 25.34 24.68
CA LYS A 123 -11.07 24.53 23.55
C LYS A 123 -9.99 25.24 22.72
N ASN A 124 -10.22 26.52 22.38
CA ASN A 124 -9.26 27.31 21.60
C ASN A 124 -7.97 27.60 22.39
N MET A 125 -8.08 27.87 23.69
CA MET A 125 -6.93 28.02 24.57
C MET A 125 -6.12 26.72 24.68
N MET A 126 -6.80 25.57 24.74
CA MET A 126 -6.17 24.23 24.77
C MET A 126 -5.34 23.96 23.50
N VAL A 127 -5.82 24.33 22.32
CA VAL A 127 -5.05 24.21 21.07
C VAL A 127 -3.72 24.97 21.16
N ASN A 128 -3.77 26.23 21.60
CA ASN A 128 -2.58 27.07 21.67
C ASN A 128 -1.55 26.55 22.69
N ILE A 129 -1.99 26.20 23.91
CA ILE A 129 -1.07 25.65 24.91
C ILE A 129 -0.47 24.32 24.48
N LEU A 130 -1.23 23.43 23.82
CA LEU A 130 -0.70 22.15 23.36
C LEU A 130 0.42 22.35 22.33
N CYS A 131 0.26 23.25 21.36
CA CYS A 131 1.30 23.56 20.38
C CYS A 131 2.55 24.19 21.04
N ASP A 132 2.36 25.14 21.96
CA ASP A 132 3.46 25.77 22.70
C ASP A 132 4.24 24.74 23.52
N THR A 133 3.52 23.91 24.30
CA THR A 133 4.13 22.91 25.19
C THR A 133 4.77 21.76 24.40
N LEU A 134 4.21 21.33 23.26
CA LEU A 134 4.86 20.35 22.39
C LEU A 134 6.20 20.87 21.84
N SER A 135 6.27 22.17 21.55
CA SER A 135 7.50 22.81 21.06
C SER A 135 8.59 22.85 22.14
N SER A 136 8.23 23.16 23.40
CA SER A 136 9.19 23.33 24.49
C SER A 136 9.53 22.06 25.28
N THR A 137 8.67 21.03 25.31
CA THR A 137 8.86 19.85 26.19
C THR A 137 10.09 19.02 25.82
N GLU A 138 10.96 18.75 26.79
CA GLU A 138 12.18 17.94 26.62
C GLU A 138 12.08 16.53 27.23
N ASP A 139 11.14 16.27 28.14
CA ASP A 139 10.94 14.95 28.73
C ASP A 139 10.20 14.03 27.74
N PRO A 140 10.76 12.85 27.39
CA PRO A 140 10.19 11.98 26.36
C PRO A 140 8.80 11.44 26.72
N VAL A 141 8.56 11.13 28.01
CA VAL A 141 7.26 10.61 28.48
C VAL A 141 6.21 11.70 28.43
N ASN A 142 6.50 12.89 28.95
CA ASN A 142 5.60 14.03 28.89
C ASN A 142 5.28 14.41 27.44
N PHE A 143 6.27 14.36 26.55
CA PHE A 143 6.07 14.60 25.13
C PHE A 143 5.14 13.56 24.49
N GLN A 144 5.35 12.26 24.75
CA GLN A 144 4.46 11.20 24.25
C GLN A 144 3.01 11.34 24.76
N LEU A 145 2.83 11.72 26.03
CA LEU A 145 1.51 12.01 26.59
C LEU A 145 0.86 13.20 25.86
N LEU A 146 1.59 14.29 25.63
CA LEU A 146 1.09 15.47 24.91
C LEU A 146 0.68 15.14 23.47
N LEU A 147 1.42 14.27 22.78
CA LEU A 147 1.05 13.80 21.44
C LEU A 147 -0.32 13.10 21.43
N SER A 148 -0.58 12.26 22.44
CA SER A 148 -1.90 11.63 22.61
C SER A 148 -3.00 12.64 22.88
N VAL A 149 -2.73 13.66 23.71
CA VAL A 149 -3.71 14.73 23.98
C VAL A 149 -4.01 15.52 22.71
N ALA A 150 -2.99 15.87 21.92
CA ALA A 150 -3.15 16.60 20.67
C ALA A 150 -3.97 15.80 19.64
N LEU A 151 -3.68 14.51 19.48
CA LEU A 151 -4.46 13.64 18.59
C LEU A 151 -5.91 13.49 19.08
N ALA A 152 -6.13 13.37 20.39
CA ALA A 152 -7.47 13.19 20.95
C ALA A 152 -8.33 14.44 20.71
N LEU A 153 -7.73 15.62 20.87
CA LEU A 153 -8.40 16.89 20.61
C LEU A 153 -8.79 17.02 19.14
N ILE A 154 -7.86 16.79 18.21
CA ILE A 154 -8.13 16.99 16.77
C ILE A 154 -9.10 15.94 16.21
N GLU A 155 -9.02 14.68 16.65
CA GLU A 155 -9.98 13.64 16.26
C GLU A 155 -11.38 13.98 16.77
N ASP A 156 -11.53 14.48 18.00
CA ASP A 156 -12.85 14.83 18.56
C ASP A 156 -13.43 16.09 17.91
N MET A 157 -12.58 17.06 17.55
CA MET A 157 -12.99 18.23 16.77
C MET A 157 -13.49 17.82 15.37
N SER A 158 -12.74 16.95 14.67
CA SER A 158 -13.11 16.41 13.37
C SER A 158 -14.42 15.61 13.43
N ALA A 159 -14.57 14.75 14.43
CA ALA A 159 -15.77 13.94 14.62
C ALA A 159 -17.01 14.79 14.97
N ASP A 160 -16.86 15.88 15.72
CA ASP A 160 -17.95 16.83 16.00
C ASP A 160 -18.38 17.62 14.75
N GLU A 161 -17.41 18.05 13.92
CA GLU A 161 -17.69 18.76 12.67
C GLU A 161 -18.45 17.88 11.66
N THR A 162 -18.06 16.60 11.53
CA THR A 162 -18.74 15.66 10.63
C THR A 162 -20.18 15.37 11.05
N GLN A 163 -20.45 15.20 12.34
CA GLN A 163 -21.82 15.00 12.87
C GLN A 163 -22.72 16.24 12.72
N SER A 164 -22.15 17.45 12.82
CA SER A 164 -22.91 18.71 12.77
C SER A 164 -23.18 19.24 11.36
N SER A 165 -22.51 18.70 10.34
CA SER A 165 -22.59 19.13 8.92
C SER A 165 -23.95 18.92 8.23
N ASN A 166 -24.98 18.38 8.90
CA ASN A 166 -26.37 18.38 8.41
C ASN A 166 -27.13 19.72 8.69
N GLY A 167 -26.45 20.78 9.16
CA GLY A 167 -27.08 22.09 9.38
C GLY A 167 -26.12 23.27 9.22
N ARG A 168 -26.39 24.10 8.20
CA ARG A 168 -25.92 25.49 7.92
C ARG A 168 -24.47 25.85 8.29
N ASN A 169 -23.67 26.10 7.25
CA ASN A 169 -22.34 26.71 7.33
C ASN A 169 -22.41 28.12 7.94
N ASP A 170 -21.84 28.30 9.12
CA ASP A 170 -21.65 29.60 9.75
C ASP A 170 -20.16 30.03 9.56
N PRO A 171 -19.87 31.06 8.75
CA PRO A 171 -18.52 31.37 8.27
C PRO A 171 -17.60 32.07 9.30
N GLY A 172 -18.01 32.18 10.57
CA GLY A 172 -17.33 32.98 11.60
C GLY A 172 -16.45 32.23 12.62
N LYS A 173 -16.16 30.93 12.46
CA LYS A 173 -15.47 30.14 13.51
C LYS A 173 -13.95 30.38 13.54
N SER A 174 -13.50 31.15 14.52
CA SER A 174 -12.12 31.19 15.01
C SER A 174 -11.68 29.79 15.49
N HIS A 175 -10.57 29.30 14.92
CA HIS A 175 -9.96 27.96 15.10
C HIS A 175 -10.85 26.76 14.70
N THR A 176 -10.94 26.53 13.38
CA THR A 176 -11.49 25.29 12.79
C THR A 176 -10.53 24.11 12.97
N THR A 177 -11.04 22.88 12.87
CA THR A 177 -10.20 21.66 12.86
C THR A 177 -9.07 21.76 11.81
N SER A 178 -9.36 22.38 10.67
CA SER A 178 -8.37 22.67 9.61
C SER A 178 -7.23 23.58 10.08
N SER A 179 -7.53 24.66 10.79
CA SER A 179 -6.49 25.54 11.34
C SER A 179 -5.59 24.80 12.33
N PHE A 180 -6.16 23.96 13.21
CA PHE A 180 -5.36 23.19 14.16
C PHE A 180 -4.49 22.14 13.43
N PHE A 181 -5.05 21.44 12.44
CA PHE A 181 -4.33 20.46 11.62
C PHE A 181 -3.10 21.06 10.92
N ASN A 182 -3.26 22.24 10.32
CA ASN A 182 -2.20 22.92 9.57
C ASN A 182 -1.10 23.48 10.48
N ILE A 183 -1.35 23.66 11.78
CA ILE A 183 -0.33 24.03 12.77
C ILE A 183 0.34 22.78 13.35
N LEU A 184 -0.47 21.80 13.76
CA LEU A 184 -0.01 20.60 14.45
C LEU A 184 0.87 19.73 13.55
N THR A 185 0.44 19.48 12.31
CA THR A 185 1.11 18.50 11.44
C THR A 185 2.55 18.91 11.10
N PRO A 186 2.83 20.15 10.65
CA PRO A 186 4.22 20.60 10.42
C PRO A 186 5.05 20.62 11.71
N LEU A 187 4.45 20.99 12.85
CA LEU A 187 5.14 20.96 14.15
C LEU A 187 5.61 19.54 14.51
N LEU A 188 4.75 18.52 14.33
CA LEU A 188 5.12 17.13 14.59
C LEU A 188 6.20 16.63 13.63
N CYS A 189 6.10 16.98 12.34
CA CYS A 189 7.13 16.67 11.35
C CYS A 189 8.48 17.31 11.70
N GLY A 190 8.50 18.59 12.08
CA GLY A 190 9.72 19.28 12.50
C GLY A 190 10.34 18.65 13.76
N ASN A 191 9.51 18.26 14.73
CA ASN A 191 9.95 17.55 15.93
C ASN A 191 10.54 16.17 15.61
N LEU A 192 9.97 15.44 14.64
CA LEU A 192 10.48 14.15 14.18
C LEU A 192 11.85 14.29 13.49
N VAL A 193 11.99 15.26 12.59
CA VAL A 193 13.20 15.43 11.76
C VAL A 193 14.36 16.04 12.58
N TYR A 194 14.08 17.06 13.39
CA TYR A 194 15.13 17.89 13.99
C TYR A 194 15.33 17.66 15.49
N LYS A 195 14.25 17.62 16.28
CA LYS A 195 14.32 17.58 17.76
C LYS A 195 14.59 16.17 18.29
N TRP A 196 13.75 15.21 17.95
CA TRP A 196 13.76 13.86 18.51
C TRP A 196 14.54 12.84 17.68
N LYS A 197 15.37 13.31 16.73
CA LYS A 197 16.13 12.47 15.80
C LYS A 197 16.97 11.38 16.47
N ASN A 198 17.34 11.52 17.74
CA ASN A 198 18.20 10.56 18.44
C ASN A 198 17.48 9.69 19.48
N ASP A 199 16.18 9.86 19.71
CA ASP A 199 15.40 9.05 20.64
C ASP A 199 14.51 8.05 19.89
N PRO A 200 14.85 6.75 19.85
CA PRO A 200 14.06 5.74 19.18
C PRO A 200 12.63 5.57 19.68
N SER A 201 12.41 5.73 20.99
CA SER A 201 11.10 5.51 21.60
C SER A 201 10.14 6.62 21.15
N VAL A 202 10.61 7.86 21.22
CA VAL A 202 9.84 9.03 20.79
C VAL A 202 9.66 9.07 19.28
N MET A 203 10.68 8.73 18.48
CA MET A 203 10.54 8.67 17.01
C MET A 203 9.46 7.69 16.57
N LEU A 204 9.45 6.47 17.12
CA LEU A 204 8.43 5.49 16.78
C LEU A 204 7.03 5.96 17.22
N TYR A 205 6.92 6.58 18.38
CA TYR A 205 5.64 7.11 18.88
C TYR A 205 5.15 8.29 18.02
N LEU A 206 6.04 9.20 17.61
CA LEU A 206 5.72 10.28 16.67
C LEU A 206 5.21 9.73 15.33
N LEU A 207 5.88 8.72 14.77
CA LEU A 207 5.45 8.08 13.52
C LEU A 207 4.07 7.43 13.66
N GLU A 208 3.75 6.84 14.82
CA GLU A 208 2.42 6.30 15.13
C GLU A 208 1.35 7.41 15.15
N ILE A 209 1.64 8.55 15.78
CA ILE A 209 0.72 9.69 15.88
C ILE A 209 0.55 10.39 14.53
N ILE A 210 1.63 10.58 13.75
CA ILE A 210 1.57 11.13 12.39
C ILE A 210 0.82 10.19 11.44
N SER A 211 0.92 8.87 11.64
CA SER A 211 0.10 7.90 10.92
C SER A 211 -1.39 8.06 11.29
N GLY A 212 -1.70 8.20 12.59
CA GLY A 212 -3.06 8.49 13.07
C GLY A 212 -3.66 9.75 12.45
N LEU A 213 -2.85 10.83 12.36
CA LEU A 213 -3.26 12.09 11.73
C LEU A 213 -3.68 11.96 10.27
N SER A 214 -3.12 11.00 9.51
CA SER A 214 -3.56 10.79 8.11
C SER A 214 -5.05 10.42 8.03
N SER A 215 -5.59 9.73 9.03
CA SER A 215 -7.00 9.32 9.05
C SER A 215 -7.97 10.41 9.49
N VAL A 216 -7.48 11.57 9.94
CA VAL A 216 -8.32 12.67 10.43
C VAL A 216 -8.95 13.42 9.25
N ASN A 217 -10.29 13.48 9.23
CA ASN A 217 -11.01 14.17 8.16
C ASN A 217 -11.05 15.68 8.43
N VAL A 218 -10.44 16.47 7.55
CA VAL A 218 -10.29 17.92 7.73
C VAL A 218 -10.95 18.67 6.59
N THR A 219 -11.78 19.66 6.91
CA THR A 219 -12.45 20.52 5.94
C THR A 219 -12.36 22.01 6.35
N PRO A 220 -11.90 22.93 5.48
CA PRO A 220 -11.33 22.70 4.15
C PRO A 220 -9.94 22.06 4.20
N VAL A 221 -9.59 21.33 3.14
CA VAL A 221 -8.28 20.68 2.97
C VAL A 221 -7.26 21.71 2.48
N ASP A 222 -6.08 21.78 3.11
CA ASP A 222 -4.94 22.55 2.61
C ASP A 222 -3.88 21.63 1.97
N PRO A 223 -3.79 21.56 0.63
CA PRO A 223 -2.84 20.70 -0.07
C PRO A 223 -1.37 20.97 0.30
N SER A 224 -1.04 22.19 0.76
CA SER A 224 0.34 22.55 1.09
C SER A 224 0.85 21.78 2.30
N THR A 225 -0.01 21.57 3.30
CA THR A 225 0.31 20.85 4.52
C THR A 225 0.57 19.37 4.22
N TYR A 226 -0.30 18.70 3.45
CA TYR A 226 -0.10 17.30 3.03
C TYR A 226 1.20 17.11 2.24
N ARG A 227 1.51 18.00 1.30
CA ARG A 227 2.78 17.97 0.55
C ARG A 227 3.99 18.13 1.45
N HIS A 228 3.93 19.09 2.38
CA HIS A 228 5.00 19.33 3.34
C HIS A 228 5.23 18.09 4.21
N THR A 229 4.17 17.52 4.78
CA THR A 229 4.23 16.31 5.61
C THR A 229 4.89 15.14 4.90
N VAL A 230 4.47 14.83 3.67
CA VAL A 230 5.06 13.74 2.88
C VAL A 230 6.53 14.02 2.58
N ARG A 231 6.89 15.25 2.22
CA ARG A 231 8.30 15.64 2.02
C ARG A 231 9.12 15.50 3.29
N SER A 232 8.59 15.89 4.45
CA SER A 232 9.28 15.74 5.74
C SER A 232 9.46 14.28 6.16
N ILE A 233 8.48 13.40 5.88
CA ILE A 233 8.64 11.95 6.11
C ILE A 233 9.73 11.38 5.18
N CYS A 234 9.75 11.78 3.91
CA CYS A 234 10.79 11.38 2.96
C CYS A 234 12.19 11.90 3.34
N GLU A 235 12.28 13.14 3.81
CA GLU A 235 13.50 13.75 4.36
C GLU A 235 13.98 12.97 5.59
N PHE A 236 13.07 12.65 6.52
CA PHE A 236 13.38 11.83 7.69
C PHE A 236 13.97 10.47 7.28
N ILE A 237 13.31 9.73 6.38
CA ILE A 237 13.81 8.43 5.88
C ILE A 237 15.21 8.58 5.29
N THR A 238 15.41 9.59 4.43
CA THR A 238 16.70 9.88 3.81
C THR A 238 17.78 10.14 4.87
N ASN A 239 17.47 10.95 5.89
CA ASN A 239 18.39 11.27 6.98
C ASN A 239 18.74 10.03 7.83
N GLN A 240 17.78 9.13 8.08
CA GLN A 240 18.03 7.89 8.82
C GLN A 240 18.85 6.88 8.00
N CYS A 241 18.62 6.78 6.69
CA CYS A 241 19.40 5.92 5.78
C CYS A 241 20.85 6.38 5.61
N ASN A 242 21.10 7.70 5.67
CA ASN A 242 22.42 8.30 5.47
C ASN A 242 23.25 8.41 6.77
N ARG A 243 22.84 7.75 7.85
CA ARG A 243 23.64 7.71 9.08
C ARG A 243 24.97 6.99 8.87
N GLU A 244 25.92 7.23 9.77
CA GLU A 244 27.19 6.51 9.75
C GLU A 244 26.97 5.02 9.98
N LYS A 245 27.80 4.17 9.35
CA LYS A 245 27.70 2.69 9.42
C LYS A 245 27.59 2.14 10.86
N LYS A 246 28.20 2.80 11.85
CA LYS A 246 28.16 2.40 13.27
C LYS A 246 26.76 2.48 13.89
N ASP A 247 25.90 3.34 13.34
CA ASP A 247 24.54 3.57 13.84
C ASP A 247 23.51 2.61 13.21
N HIS A 248 23.90 1.83 12.19
CA HIS A 248 23.04 0.84 11.51
C HIS A 248 22.79 -0.39 12.37
N LYS A 249 22.14 -0.16 13.51
CA LYS A 249 21.59 -1.18 14.40
C LYS A 249 20.16 -1.49 14.01
N ARG A 250 19.67 -2.65 14.44
CA ARG A 250 18.29 -3.10 14.24
C ARG A 250 17.23 -2.05 14.61
N GLN A 251 17.47 -1.31 15.68
CA GLN A 251 16.54 -0.27 16.15
C GLN A 251 16.39 0.86 15.14
N LEU A 252 17.48 1.30 14.51
CA LEU A 252 17.46 2.29 13.42
C LEU A 252 16.63 1.76 12.23
N HIS A 253 16.90 0.53 11.79
CA HIS A 253 16.16 -0.06 10.67
C HIS A 253 14.67 -0.22 11.00
N SER A 254 14.33 -0.52 12.26
CA SER A 254 12.94 -0.60 12.71
C SER A 254 12.22 0.74 12.65
N ILE A 255 12.92 1.85 12.95
CA ILE A 255 12.41 3.21 12.78
C ILE A 255 12.18 3.54 11.29
N ILE A 256 13.12 3.17 10.42
CA ILE A 256 13.00 3.39 8.97
C ILE A 256 11.79 2.60 8.42
N VAL A 257 11.61 1.34 8.84
CA VAL A 257 10.44 0.52 8.45
C VAL A 257 9.13 1.18 8.93
N ALA A 258 9.08 1.70 10.16
CA ALA A 258 7.92 2.43 10.66
C ALA A 258 7.64 3.72 9.86
N ALA A 259 8.69 4.39 9.37
CA ALA A 259 8.55 5.59 8.54
C ALA A 259 8.00 5.27 7.13
N TYR A 260 8.41 4.17 6.50
CA TYR A 260 7.79 3.69 5.24
C TYR A 260 6.32 3.30 5.41
N TYR A 261 5.96 2.73 6.57
CA TYR A 261 4.55 2.50 6.91
C TYR A 261 3.78 3.82 7.00
N CYS A 262 4.31 4.79 7.75
CA CYS A 262 3.72 6.12 7.88
C CYS A 262 3.54 6.77 6.51
N LEU A 263 4.57 6.73 5.66
CA LEU A 263 4.50 7.23 4.28
C LEU A 263 3.39 6.55 3.46
N SER A 264 3.29 5.21 3.54
CA SER A 264 2.24 4.46 2.85
C SER A 264 0.83 4.88 3.29
N SER A 265 0.61 5.12 4.59
CA SER A 265 -0.67 5.59 5.13
C SER A 265 -1.10 6.91 4.50
N TRP A 266 -0.17 7.88 4.41
CA TRP A 266 -0.43 9.18 3.80
C TRP A 266 -0.66 9.10 2.28
N ILE A 267 0.09 8.25 1.57
CA ILE A 267 -0.07 8.05 0.12
C ILE A 267 -1.47 7.52 -0.20
N VAL A 268 -1.91 6.47 0.50
CA VAL A 268 -3.20 5.83 0.23
C VAL A 268 -4.36 6.76 0.59
N GLN A 269 -4.30 7.41 1.76
CA GLN A 269 -5.40 8.22 2.27
C GLN A 269 -5.59 9.54 1.51
N HIS A 270 -4.52 10.10 0.92
CA HIS A 270 -4.53 11.42 0.27
C HIS A 270 -4.06 11.40 -1.19
N VAL A 271 -4.25 10.27 -1.87
CA VAL A 271 -3.79 10.03 -3.24
C VAL A 271 -4.14 11.16 -4.23
N ASN A 272 -5.38 11.67 -4.20
CA ASN A 272 -5.85 12.71 -5.13
C ASN A 272 -5.07 14.03 -4.99
N LEU A 273 -4.61 14.34 -3.78
CA LEU A 273 -3.87 15.56 -3.48
C LEU A 273 -2.38 15.41 -3.79
N LEU A 274 -1.83 14.22 -3.53
CA LEU A 274 -0.39 13.94 -3.63
C LEU A 274 0.03 13.62 -5.06
N LEU A 275 -0.73 12.79 -5.80
CA LEU A 275 -0.38 12.39 -7.16
C LEU A 275 -0.58 13.50 -8.19
N SER A 276 -1.34 14.54 -7.85
CA SER A 276 -1.47 15.75 -8.68
C SER A 276 -0.18 16.59 -8.70
N ASP A 277 0.69 16.46 -7.69
CA ASP A 277 1.97 17.19 -7.61
C ASP A 277 3.14 16.32 -8.08
N ARG A 278 3.66 16.63 -9.27
CA ARG A 278 4.82 15.96 -9.88
C ARG A 278 6.04 15.93 -8.95
N GLU A 279 6.33 17.02 -8.23
CA GLU A 279 7.49 17.10 -7.35
C GLU A 279 7.33 16.19 -6.13
N CYS A 280 6.10 16.05 -5.62
CA CYS A 280 5.79 15.16 -4.52
C CYS A 280 5.99 13.69 -4.94
N VAL A 281 5.43 13.29 -6.08
CA VAL A 281 5.59 11.94 -6.65
C VAL A 281 7.07 11.62 -6.89
N TRP A 282 7.83 12.56 -7.45
CA TRP A 282 9.26 12.41 -7.64
C TRP A 282 9.99 12.16 -6.32
N THR A 283 9.70 12.96 -5.29
CA THR A 283 10.32 12.83 -3.96
C THR A 283 10.02 11.48 -3.31
N ILE A 284 8.78 11.00 -3.45
CA ILE A 284 8.37 9.67 -2.96
C ILE A 284 9.15 8.57 -3.68
N LEU A 285 9.19 8.60 -5.03
CA LEU A 285 9.88 7.58 -5.82
C LEU A 285 11.39 7.56 -5.54
N GLU A 286 12.02 8.72 -5.38
CA GLU A 286 13.43 8.81 -5.03
C GLU A 286 13.72 8.23 -3.63
N THR A 287 12.80 8.41 -2.68
CA THR A 287 12.92 7.85 -1.32
C THR A 287 12.69 6.35 -1.31
N ILE A 288 11.74 5.84 -2.10
CA ILE A 288 11.53 4.40 -2.30
C ILE A 288 12.76 3.77 -2.96
N GLU A 289 13.30 4.42 -4.00
CA GLU A 289 14.51 3.98 -4.67
C GLU A 289 15.70 3.89 -3.71
N LEU A 290 15.89 4.88 -2.83
CA LEU A 290 16.92 4.83 -1.79
C LEU A 290 16.77 3.59 -0.89
N GLY A 291 15.53 3.23 -0.52
CA GLY A 291 15.26 2.06 0.32
C GLY A 291 15.53 0.72 -0.37
N ILE A 292 15.27 0.62 -1.67
CA ILE A 292 15.46 -0.61 -2.47
C ILE A 292 16.92 -0.76 -2.92
N CYS A 293 17.49 0.30 -3.49
CA CYS A 293 18.82 0.25 -4.13
C CYS A 293 19.95 0.65 -3.18
N GLY A 294 19.65 1.41 -2.13
CA GLY A 294 20.67 2.04 -1.26
C GLY A 294 21.24 3.35 -1.81
N ALA A 295 20.85 3.79 -3.02
CA ALA A 295 21.34 5.03 -3.64
C ALA A 295 20.30 5.68 -4.56
N LYS A 296 20.28 7.03 -4.57
CA LYS A 296 19.40 7.85 -5.43
C LYS A 296 19.95 8.00 -6.85
N SER A 297 19.08 8.24 -7.84
CA SER A 297 19.47 8.43 -9.26
C SER A 297 20.22 9.73 -9.53
N SER A 298 19.82 10.81 -8.85
CA SER A 298 20.46 12.10 -8.95
C SER A 298 21.25 12.35 -7.67
N ASN A 299 22.58 12.21 -7.73
CA ASN A 299 23.42 12.42 -6.57
C ASN A 299 23.77 13.92 -6.47
N LYS A 300 22.87 14.73 -5.91
CA LYS A 300 23.05 16.19 -5.73
C LYS A 300 24.17 16.56 -4.74
N GLN A 301 24.85 15.59 -4.12
CA GLN A 301 25.85 15.83 -3.06
C GLN A 301 27.27 16.10 -3.58
N ALA A 302 27.58 15.86 -4.86
CA ALA A 302 28.87 16.24 -5.44
C ALA A 302 28.79 17.65 -6.04
N LYS A 303 29.20 18.67 -5.29
CA LYS A 303 29.15 20.08 -5.71
C LYS A 303 29.97 20.43 -6.97
N ASN A 304 30.80 19.53 -7.50
CA ASN A 304 31.78 19.84 -8.55
C ASN A 304 31.76 18.91 -9.79
N GLU A 305 30.79 18.01 -9.96
CA GLU A 305 30.66 17.22 -11.20
C GLU A 305 29.26 17.35 -11.81
N PRO A 306 29.12 17.35 -13.16
CA PRO A 306 27.82 17.32 -13.81
C PRO A 306 27.09 16.06 -13.35
N SER A 307 25.85 16.22 -12.86
CA SER A 307 25.06 15.12 -12.30
C SER A 307 24.79 14.05 -13.35
N THR A 308 25.65 13.03 -13.44
CA THR A 308 25.43 11.86 -14.26
C THR A 308 24.31 11.05 -13.60
N THR A 309 23.13 11.06 -14.24
CA THR A 309 21.98 10.29 -13.75
C THR A 309 22.24 8.82 -14.04
N ILE A 310 22.48 8.03 -13.00
CA ILE A 310 22.69 6.59 -13.15
C ILE A 310 21.32 5.93 -13.32
N LEU A 311 21.13 5.21 -14.43
CA LEU A 311 19.89 4.48 -14.70
C LEU A 311 19.68 3.37 -13.67
N LYS A 312 18.43 3.13 -13.27
CA LYS A 312 18.06 2.14 -12.25
C LYS A 312 18.67 0.75 -12.50
N GLY A 313 18.69 0.29 -13.74
CA GLY A 313 19.24 -1.04 -14.11
C GLY A 313 20.77 -1.16 -13.99
N GLN A 314 21.48 -0.04 -13.85
CA GLN A 314 22.94 -0.02 -13.69
C GLN A 314 23.38 0.13 -12.23
N LYS A 315 22.43 0.26 -11.29
CA LYS A 315 22.74 0.47 -9.88
C LYS A 315 22.93 -0.85 -9.15
N PRO A 316 23.95 -0.96 -8.27
CA PRO A 316 24.07 -2.09 -7.39
C PRO A 316 22.94 -2.07 -6.36
N LEU A 317 22.29 -3.22 -6.13
CA LEU A 317 21.23 -3.38 -5.13
C LEU A 317 21.84 -3.60 -3.75
N VAL A 318 22.21 -2.50 -3.08
CA VAL A 318 22.83 -2.55 -1.75
C VAL A 318 22.01 -1.72 -0.75
N PRO A 319 20.78 -2.17 -0.42
CA PRO A 319 19.94 -1.49 0.55
C PRO A 319 20.60 -1.47 1.94
N SER A 320 20.25 -0.48 2.77
CA SER A 320 20.80 -0.36 4.13
C SER A 320 20.52 -1.58 5.01
N SER A 321 19.43 -2.31 4.75
CA SER A 321 19.14 -3.64 5.30
C SER A 321 18.05 -4.33 4.48
N LYS A 322 17.93 -5.66 4.60
CA LYS A 322 16.83 -6.42 3.97
C LYS A 322 15.45 -5.92 4.42
N ARG A 323 15.26 -5.66 5.72
CA ARG A 323 13.99 -5.15 6.27
C ARG A 323 13.58 -3.80 5.68
N VAL A 324 14.56 -2.93 5.41
CA VAL A 324 14.33 -1.62 4.78
C VAL A 324 13.95 -1.79 3.31
N CYS A 325 14.60 -2.72 2.60
CA CYS A 325 14.24 -3.08 1.22
C CYS A 325 12.79 -3.60 1.16
N ASP A 326 12.44 -4.58 1.99
CA ASP A 326 11.09 -5.16 2.05
C ASP A 326 10.02 -4.08 2.35
N ALA A 327 10.31 -3.13 3.24
CA ALA A 327 9.40 -2.03 3.54
C ALA A 327 9.26 -1.03 2.38
N ALA A 328 10.35 -0.74 1.66
CA ALA A 328 10.33 0.13 0.50
C ALA A 328 9.60 -0.53 -0.69
N GLU A 329 9.74 -1.84 -0.89
CA GLU A 329 8.99 -2.61 -1.88
C GLU A 329 7.48 -2.62 -1.57
N ALA A 330 7.10 -2.80 -0.29
CA ALA A 330 5.71 -2.67 0.12
C ALA A 330 5.16 -1.25 -0.13
N CYS A 331 5.95 -0.21 0.15
CA CYS A 331 5.57 1.17 -0.13
C CYS A 331 5.40 1.44 -1.63
N LEU A 332 6.26 0.85 -2.48
CA LEU A 332 6.13 0.92 -3.94
C LEU A 332 4.85 0.23 -4.43
N SER A 333 4.54 -0.95 -3.88
CA SER A 333 3.31 -1.67 -4.20
C SER A 333 2.08 -0.86 -3.82
N ASN A 334 2.08 -0.25 -2.63
CA ASN A 334 1.00 0.65 -2.20
C ASN A 334 0.83 1.83 -3.16
N LEU A 335 1.94 2.46 -3.59
CA LEU A 335 1.91 3.58 -4.53
C LEU A 335 1.37 3.16 -5.91
N MET A 336 1.78 2.01 -6.44
CA MET A 336 1.48 1.59 -7.81
C MET A 336 0.15 0.85 -7.96
N SER A 337 -0.27 0.11 -6.94
CA SER A 337 -1.41 -0.83 -7.05
C SER A 337 -2.60 -0.44 -6.18
N VAL A 338 -2.37 0.24 -5.05
CA VAL A 338 -3.38 0.48 -4.02
C VAL A 338 -3.83 1.95 -3.96
N ALA A 339 -2.90 2.88 -4.21
CA ALA A 339 -3.20 4.31 -4.21
C ALA A 339 -4.21 4.64 -5.34
N GLY A 340 -5.36 5.19 -4.95
CA GLY A 340 -6.43 5.57 -5.89
C GLY A 340 -7.38 4.44 -6.28
N SER A 341 -7.04 3.19 -5.96
CA SER A 341 -7.89 2.02 -6.21
C SER A 341 -8.55 1.48 -4.93
N PHE A 342 -8.02 1.81 -3.75
CA PHE A 342 -8.53 1.39 -2.44
C PHE A 342 -9.46 2.45 -1.81
N PRO A 343 -10.60 2.06 -1.20
CA PRO A 343 -11.16 0.70 -1.20
C PRO A 343 -11.65 0.29 -2.59
N GLY A 344 -11.42 -0.97 -2.94
CA GLY A 344 -11.83 -1.52 -4.23
C GLY A 344 -13.33 -1.81 -4.31
N PRO A 345 -13.81 -2.43 -5.42
CA PRO A 345 -15.22 -2.79 -5.58
C PRO A 345 -15.79 -3.68 -4.47
N PHE A 346 -14.94 -4.50 -3.82
CA PHE A 346 -15.29 -5.35 -2.68
C PHE A 346 -15.12 -4.64 -1.32
N GLY A 347 -14.95 -3.31 -1.32
CA GLY A 347 -14.72 -2.52 -0.13
C GLY A 347 -13.30 -2.69 0.42
N THR A 348 -13.18 -2.69 1.75
CA THR A 348 -11.91 -2.78 2.49
C THR A 348 -11.44 -4.22 2.72
N ASP A 349 -12.29 -5.21 2.42
CA ASP A 349 -12.10 -6.61 2.79
C ASP A 349 -10.91 -7.27 2.06
N THR A 350 -10.54 -6.77 0.87
CA THR A 350 -9.37 -7.27 0.11
C THR A 350 -8.65 -6.16 -0.65
N THR A 351 -7.33 -6.24 -0.76
CA THR A 351 -6.50 -5.36 -1.62
C THR A 351 -6.17 -5.96 -2.98
N CYS A 352 -6.56 -7.22 -3.22
CA CYS A 352 -6.32 -7.94 -4.45
C CYS A 352 -7.61 -8.61 -4.96
N SER A 353 -7.57 -9.23 -6.13
CA SER A 353 -8.76 -9.78 -6.80
C SER A 353 -9.25 -11.09 -6.17
N GLN A 354 -10.53 -11.14 -5.84
CA GLN A 354 -11.22 -12.37 -5.42
C GLN A 354 -11.68 -13.23 -6.60
N LEU A 355 -11.61 -12.72 -7.84
CA LEU A 355 -11.90 -13.52 -9.03
C LEU A 355 -10.86 -14.64 -9.18
N ALA A 356 -11.33 -15.88 -9.13
CA ALA A 356 -10.54 -17.07 -9.46
C ALA A 356 -10.97 -17.62 -10.83
N GLU A 357 -10.16 -18.54 -11.35
CA GLU A 357 -10.37 -19.20 -12.64
C GLU A 357 -11.77 -19.79 -12.77
N ASP A 358 -12.22 -20.53 -11.75
CA ASP A 358 -13.51 -21.21 -11.76
C ASP A 358 -14.67 -20.22 -11.85
N ASN A 359 -14.53 -19.02 -11.25
CA ASN A 359 -15.54 -17.98 -11.37
C ASN A 359 -15.51 -17.29 -12.73
N ILE A 360 -14.33 -17.10 -13.31
CA ILE A 360 -14.16 -16.49 -14.63
C ILE A 360 -14.76 -17.40 -15.70
N LEU A 361 -14.47 -18.70 -15.65
CA LEU A 361 -15.02 -19.69 -16.59
C LEU A 361 -16.55 -19.76 -16.51
N LYS A 362 -17.13 -19.70 -15.30
CA LYS A 362 -18.60 -19.63 -15.12
C LYS A 362 -19.24 -18.40 -15.75
N LEU A 363 -18.52 -17.28 -15.86
CA LEU A 363 -19.03 -16.05 -16.47
C LEU A 363 -18.94 -16.07 -18.01
N ILE A 364 -18.15 -16.97 -18.58
CA ILE A 364 -17.82 -16.99 -20.01
C ILE A 364 -18.54 -18.14 -20.74
N ILE A 365 -18.79 -19.27 -20.07
CA ILE A 365 -19.46 -20.42 -20.67
C ILE A 365 -20.98 -20.18 -20.72
N ASP A 366 -21.55 -20.13 -21.93
CA ASP A 366 -23.00 -20.22 -22.15
C ASP A 366 -23.52 -21.59 -21.67
N GLU A 367 -24.62 -21.58 -20.91
CA GLU A 367 -25.24 -22.77 -20.28
C GLU A 367 -25.55 -23.92 -21.29
N GLU A 368 -25.52 -23.67 -22.60
CA GLU A 368 -25.86 -24.64 -23.63
C GLU A 368 -24.71 -25.58 -24.05
N SER A 369 -23.46 -25.30 -23.66
CA SER A 369 -22.28 -26.11 -24.04
C SER A 369 -21.80 -27.04 -22.91
N ASN A 370 -22.27 -28.28 -22.92
CA ASN A 370 -22.03 -29.30 -21.89
C ASN A 370 -20.58 -29.87 -21.83
N SER A 371 -19.57 -29.19 -22.36
CA SER A 371 -18.16 -29.65 -22.29
C SER A 371 -17.34 -28.85 -21.28
N PHE A 372 -17.60 -29.08 -19.99
CA PHE A 372 -16.80 -28.48 -18.92
C PHE A 372 -15.38 -29.06 -18.93
N LYS A 373 -14.39 -28.30 -19.41
CA LYS A 373 -12.97 -28.67 -19.30
C LYS A 373 -12.28 -28.10 -18.04
N GLY A 374 -12.98 -27.31 -17.22
CA GLY A 374 -12.44 -26.78 -15.95
C GLY A 374 -11.19 -25.93 -16.14
N ARG A 375 -10.24 -25.96 -15.19
CA ARG A 375 -9.01 -25.14 -15.18
C ARG A 375 -8.03 -25.41 -16.34
N SER A 376 -8.29 -26.40 -17.20
CA SER A 376 -7.38 -26.75 -18.31
C SER A 376 -7.39 -25.76 -19.47
N GLU A 377 -8.27 -24.75 -19.47
CA GLU A 377 -8.25 -23.66 -20.45
C GLU A 377 -7.19 -22.59 -20.13
N PHE A 378 -6.74 -22.53 -18.88
CA PHE A 378 -5.67 -21.62 -18.46
C PHE A 378 -4.30 -22.28 -18.66
N HIS A 379 -3.42 -21.56 -19.34
CA HIS A 379 -2.01 -21.93 -19.49
C HIS A 379 -1.19 -21.19 -18.44
N TYR A 380 -0.44 -21.94 -17.63
CA TYR A 380 0.32 -21.38 -16.51
C TYR A 380 1.81 -21.31 -16.80
N PHE A 381 2.38 -20.16 -16.51
CA PHE A 381 3.79 -19.87 -16.67
C PHE A 381 4.33 -19.28 -15.39
N TRP A 382 5.59 -19.56 -15.11
CA TRP A 382 6.38 -18.92 -14.10
C TRP A 382 7.34 -17.92 -14.78
N SER A 383 7.37 -16.69 -14.27
CA SER A 383 8.25 -15.61 -14.74
C SER A 383 9.24 -15.24 -13.65
N GLU A 384 10.48 -14.92 -14.03
CA GLU A 384 11.40 -14.17 -13.16
C GLU A 384 10.98 -12.69 -13.14
N PRO A 385 10.81 -12.07 -11.95
CA PRO A 385 11.13 -12.55 -10.61
C PRO A 385 9.89 -13.11 -9.89
N SER A 386 9.79 -14.44 -9.78
CA SER A 386 8.82 -15.16 -8.94
C SER A 386 7.34 -14.81 -9.12
N LEU A 387 6.86 -14.69 -10.36
CA LEU A 387 5.43 -14.53 -10.66
C LEU A 387 4.86 -15.82 -11.26
N ILE A 388 3.63 -16.17 -10.88
CA ILE A 388 2.83 -17.17 -11.60
C ILE A 388 1.80 -16.43 -12.45
N ILE A 389 1.83 -16.70 -13.75
CA ILE A 389 1.02 -16.07 -14.78
C ILE A 389 0.11 -17.14 -15.38
N GLY A 390 -1.20 -17.04 -15.15
CA GLY A 390 -2.23 -17.82 -15.83
C GLY A 390 -2.78 -17.04 -17.02
N LEU A 391 -2.83 -17.66 -18.19
CA LEU A 391 -3.23 -17.02 -19.45
C LEU A 391 -4.38 -17.81 -20.07
N CYS A 392 -5.45 -17.11 -20.46
CA CYS A 392 -6.57 -17.70 -21.18
C CYS A 392 -7.00 -16.79 -22.33
N GLU A 393 -7.30 -17.41 -23.48
CA GLU A 393 -7.56 -16.76 -24.75
C GLU A 393 -8.98 -17.09 -25.21
N PHE A 394 -9.71 -16.10 -25.71
CA PHE A 394 -11.10 -16.29 -26.16
C PHE A 394 -11.26 -15.84 -27.62
N PRO A 395 -11.84 -16.70 -28.48
CA PRO A 395 -12.21 -16.29 -29.83
C PRO A 395 -13.33 -15.25 -29.76
N THR A 396 -13.30 -14.29 -30.68
CA THR A 396 -14.21 -13.16 -30.79
C THR A 396 -15.68 -13.60 -30.67
N ASN A 397 -16.49 -12.85 -29.89
CA ASN A 397 -17.96 -12.91 -29.73
C ASN A 397 -18.56 -13.64 -28.51
N SER A 398 -17.80 -14.34 -27.65
CA SER A 398 -18.38 -14.99 -26.45
C SER A 398 -18.45 -14.09 -25.20
N PHE A 399 -17.74 -12.96 -25.18
CA PHE A 399 -17.58 -12.14 -23.97
C PHE A 399 -18.59 -10.98 -23.85
N GLU A 400 -19.23 -10.58 -24.95
CA GLU A 400 -20.11 -9.39 -25.01
C GLU A 400 -21.45 -9.55 -24.29
N SER A 401 -21.93 -10.78 -24.07
CA SER A 401 -23.22 -11.02 -23.39
C SER A 401 -23.12 -10.83 -21.86
N ALA A 402 -21.96 -11.09 -21.24
CA ALA A 402 -21.81 -11.24 -19.79
C ALA A 402 -21.25 -10.00 -19.06
N ILE A 403 -20.34 -9.22 -19.66
CA ILE A 403 -19.72 -8.04 -19.04
C ILE A 403 -19.87 -6.83 -19.95
N LYS A 404 -20.97 -6.07 -19.78
CA LYS A 404 -21.14 -4.80 -20.49
C LYS A 404 -20.17 -3.75 -19.93
N PRO A 405 -19.18 -3.26 -20.70
CA PRO A 405 -18.35 -2.16 -20.24
C PRO A 405 -19.22 -0.92 -19.97
N LYS A 406 -18.93 -0.17 -18.90
CA LYS A 406 -19.66 1.06 -18.52
C LYS A 406 -19.62 2.17 -19.59
N THR A 407 -18.73 2.05 -20.56
CA THR A 407 -18.61 2.96 -21.70
C THR A 407 -19.13 2.26 -22.95
N ASN A 408 -20.02 2.92 -23.70
CA ASN A 408 -20.54 2.47 -25.01
C ASN A 408 -19.42 2.38 -26.06
N CYS A 409 -18.50 1.43 -25.91
CA CYS A 409 -17.52 1.05 -26.92
C CYS A 409 -17.98 -0.29 -27.50
N SER A 410 -18.29 -0.34 -28.80
CA SER A 410 -18.38 -1.60 -29.53
C SER A 410 -17.02 -2.28 -29.45
N THR A 411 -16.96 -3.50 -28.91
CA THR A 411 -15.71 -4.23 -28.67
C THR A 411 -15.58 -5.42 -29.61
N ASP A 412 -15.59 -5.15 -30.92
CA ASP A 412 -15.31 -6.17 -31.95
C ASP A 412 -13.80 -6.47 -32.00
N GLY A 413 -13.31 -7.35 -31.11
CA GLY A 413 -11.92 -7.80 -31.14
C GLY A 413 -11.61 -8.94 -30.14
N PRO A 414 -10.61 -9.80 -30.43
CA PRO A 414 -10.24 -10.89 -29.54
C PRO A 414 -9.69 -10.35 -28.21
N ALA A 415 -9.94 -11.09 -27.14
CA ALA A 415 -9.54 -10.72 -25.78
C ALA A 415 -8.70 -11.82 -25.13
N ALA A 416 -7.83 -11.42 -24.22
CA ALA A 416 -7.08 -12.32 -23.36
C ALA A 416 -7.29 -11.95 -21.90
N ILE A 417 -7.37 -12.98 -21.05
CA ILE A 417 -7.39 -12.84 -19.60
C ILE A 417 -6.04 -13.28 -19.05
N LEU A 418 -5.49 -12.44 -18.18
CA LEU A 418 -4.23 -12.66 -17.49
C LEU A 418 -4.47 -12.66 -15.99
N ILE A 419 -4.10 -13.75 -15.32
CA ILE A 419 -4.11 -13.89 -13.87
C ILE A 419 -2.67 -13.86 -13.36
N ILE A 420 -2.30 -12.82 -12.64
CA ILE A 420 -0.97 -12.63 -12.08
C ILE A 420 -1.03 -12.94 -10.58
N ARG A 421 -0.29 -13.95 -10.13
CA ARG A 421 -0.05 -14.23 -8.72
C ARG A 421 1.37 -13.85 -8.38
N GLY A 422 1.51 -12.83 -7.53
CA GLY A 422 2.80 -12.30 -7.10
C GLY A 422 2.86 -12.08 -5.59
N PRO A 423 3.91 -11.42 -5.09
CA PRO A 423 4.10 -11.15 -3.66
C PRO A 423 2.93 -10.39 -3.00
N PHE A 424 2.17 -9.60 -3.75
CA PHE A 424 1.08 -8.76 -3.22
C PHE A 424 -0.33 -9.32 -3.45
N GLY A 425 -0.42 -10.61 -3.81
CA GLY A 425 -1.69 -11.30 -4.02
C GLY A 425 -1.95 -11.65 -5.48
N ARG A 426 -3.23 -11.71 -5.83
CA ARG A 426 -3.72 -12.10 -7.15
C ARG A 426 -4.34 -10.90 -7.87
N HIS A 427 -3.93 -10.66 -9.10
CA HIS A 427 -4.47 -9.61 -9.95
C HIS A 427 -4.99 -10.22 -11.24
N VAL A 428 -6.15 -9.77 -11.69
CA VAL A 428 -6.79 -10.26 -12.92
C VAL A 428 -6.91 -9.09 -13.88
N TRP A 429 -6.28 -9.23 -15.04
CA TRP A 429 -6.32 -8.25 -16.12
C TRP A 429 -7.06 -8.84 -17.31
N ILE A 430 -7.86 -7.99 -17.94
CA ILE A 430 -8.44 -8.28 -19.24
C ILE A 430 -7.84 -7.32 -20.26
N THR A 431 -7.33 -7.88 -21.35
CA THR A 431 -6.73 -7.11 -22.44
C THR A 431 -7.56 -7.32 -23.69
N HIS A 432 -8.17 -6.25 -24.19
CA HIS A 432 -8.89 -6.25 -25.45
C HIS A 432 -8.00 -5.71 -26.54
N MET A 433 -7.91 -6.44 -27.66
CA MET A 433 -7.28 -5.89 -28.84
C MET A 433 -8.18 -4.80 -29.43
N ARG A 434 -7.60 -3.65 -29.77
CA ARG A 434 -8.32 -2.55 -30.41
C ARG A 434 -7.57 -2.09 -31.65
N LEU A 435 -8.32 -1.86 -32.71
CA LEU A 435 -7.79 -1.31 -33.96
C LEU A 435 -7.68 0.24 -33.90
N SER A 436 -8.40 0.88 -32.97
CA SER A 436 -8.40 2.33 -32.77
C SER A 436 -8.03 2.71 -31.32
N PRO A 437 -7.33 3.84 -31.10
CA PRO A 437 -7.08 4.37 -29.77
C PRO A 437 -8.40 4.79 -29.09
N LEU A 438 -8.43 4.74 -27.75
CA LEU A 438 -9.51 5.33 -26.96
C LEU A 438 -9.60 6.83 -27.30
N LEU A 439 -10.72 7.31 -27.84
CA LEU A 439 -10.99 8.75 -27.85
C LEU A 439 -10.95 9.20 -26.39
N GLY A 440 -9.97 10.04 -26.05
CA GLY A 440 -9.75 10.50 -24.68
C GLY A 440 -10.99 11.21 -24.15
N SER A 441 -11.43 10.79 -22.96
CA SER A 441 -12.33 11.58 -22.12
C SER A 441 -11.56 12.70 -21.43
N ASP A 442 -10.87 13.54 -22.19
CA ASP A 442 -10.35 14.80 -21.66
C ASP A 442 -11.50 15.81 -21.68
N SER A 443 -11.97 16.12 -20.48
CA SER A 443 -13.03 17.07 -20.17
C SER A 443 -12.74 18.51 -20.61
N ASN A 444 -13.82 19.26 -20.91
CA ASN A 444 -13.97 20.73 -20.92
C ASN A 444 -13.75 21.52 -22.22
N SER A 445 -14.45 21.14 -23.27
CA SER A 445 -14.99 22.12 -24.23
C SER A 445 -16.48 21.83 -24.47
N GLN A 446 -17.33 22.36 -23.58
CA GLN A 446 -18.70 22.65 -23.96
C GLN A 446 -18.66 23.70 -25.07
N SER A 447 -18.70 23.24 -26.32
CA SER A 447 -19.19 24.06 -27.43
C SER A 447 -20.29 23.27 -28.11
N ASN A 448 -21.51 23.79 -27.94
CA ASN A 448 -22.73 23.38 -28.59
C ASN A 448 -22.50 22.95 -30.04
N TYR A 449 -22.65 21.67 -30.35
CA TYR A 449 -23.12 21.21 -31.65
C TYR A 449 -23.96 19.96 -31.44
N SER A 450 -25.27 20.18 -31.49
CA SER A 450 -26.28 19.16 -31.71
C SER A 450 -26.08 18.50 -33.08
N ASP A 451 -26.40 17.21 -33.13
CA ASP A 451 -26.72 16.43 -34.33
C ASP A 451 -25.64 16.28 -35.41
N GLN A 452 -24.86 15.19 -35.31
CA GLN A 452 -24.90 14.10 -36.29
C GLN A 452 -24.00 12.95 -35.82
N LYS A 453 -24.59 11.76 -35.62
CA LYS A 453 -23.87 10.49 -35.58
C LYS A 453 -23.26 10.25 -36.96
N GLN A 454 -21.99 10.59 -37.15
CA GLN A 454 -21.13 9.90 -38.10
C GLN A 454 -20.04 9.23 -37.28
N GLU A 455 -20.10 7.90 -37.23
CA GLU A 455 -18.90 7.10 -36.96
C GLU A 455 -17.83 7.60 -37.90
N VAL A 456 -16.78 8.22 -37.35
CA VAL A 456 -15.57 8.49 -38.11
C VAL A 456 -14.96 7.12 -38.35
N VAL A 457 -15.39 6.47 -39.43
CA VAL A 457 -14.62 5.43 -40.08
C VAL A 457 -13.30 6.10 -40.39
N ILE A 458 -12.27 5.80 -39.59
CA ILE A 458 -10.89 6.11 -39.98
C ILE A 458 -10.65 5.20 -41.18
N ASN A 459 -11.08 5.67 -42.35
CA ASN A 459 -10.69 5.07 -43.61
C ASN A 459 -9.17 4.98 -43.55
N ARG A 460 -8.62 3.81 -43.89
CA ARG A 460 -7.19 3.64 -44.16
C ARG A 460 -6.71 4.95 -44.80
N PRO A 461 -5.69 5.64 -44.25
CA PRO A 461 -5.24 6.89 -44.85
C PRO A 461 -5.09 6.62 -46.34
N LYS A 462 -5.77 7.43 -47.18
CA LYS A 462 -5.71 7.25 -48.65
C LYS A 462 -4.24 6.99 -48.97
N PRO A 463 -3.89 5.82 -49.53
CA PRO A 463 -2.50 5.37 -49.61
C PRO A 463 -1.70 6.52 -50.16
N TRP A 464 -0.68 6.93 -49.40
CA TRP A 464 0.08 8.17 -49.56
C TRP A 464 -0.10 8.83 -50.93
N GLY A 465 -1.14 9.65 -51.06
CA GLY A 465 -1.36 10.48 -52.26
C GLY A 465 -0.23 11.48 -52.50
N CYS A 466 0.75 11.52 -51.60
CA CYS A 466 1.84 12.46 -51.61
C CYS A 466 3.21 11.82 -51.88
N PHE A 467 3.37 10.57 -52.33
CA PHE A 467 4.68 10.20 -52.89
C PHE A 467 4.91 10.90 -54.22
N LEU A 468 3.95 10.82 -55.14
CA LEU A 468 4.05 11.49 -56.45
C LEU A 468 4.00 13.02 -56.32
N GLU A 469 3.09 13.52 -55.47
CA GLU A 469 2.96 14.96 -55.21
C GLU A 469 4.17 15.52 -54.46
N ARG A 470 4.71 14.81 -53.44
CA ARG A 470 6.01 15.21 -52.85
C ARG A 470 7.13 15.06 -53.83
N LEU A 471 7.20 14.03 -54.67
CA LEU A 471 8.32 13.83 -55.60
C LEU A 471 8.35 14.93 -56.67
N ILE A 472 7.19 15.37 -57.15
CA ILE A 472 7.07 16.57 -57.99
C ILE A 472 7.50 17.82 -57.20
N THR A 473 7.09 17.95 -55.93
CA THR A 473 7.44 19.07 -55.05
C THR A 473 8.92 19.08 -54.61
N THR A 474 9.57 17.93 -54.41
CA THR A 474 10.99 17.80 -54.05
C THR A 474 11.86 17.91 -55.28
N VAL A 475 11.44 17.42 -56.45
CA VAL A 475 12.19 17.66 -57.70
C VAL A 475 12.16 19.14 -58.09
N THR A 476 11.04 19.86 -57.84
CA THR A 476 10.95 21.31 -58.07
C THR A 476 11.60 22.15 -56.97
N ASN A 477 11.56 21.74 -55.70
CA ASN A 477 12.19 22.48 -54.59
C ASN A 477 13.68 22.13 -54.34
N ASN A 478 14.23 21.06 -54.94
CA ASN A 478 15.64 20.69 -54.82
C ASN A 478 16.61 21.66 -55.50
N GLU A 479 16.14 22.72 -56.16
CA GLU A 479 17.01 23.81 -56.58
C GLU A 479 17.40 24.74 -55.40
N ASN A 480 16.68 24.72 -54.26
CA ASN A 480 16.85 25.71 -53.18
C ASN A 480 17.01 25.12 -51.76
N VAL A 481 17.18 23.81 -51.57
CA VAL A 481 17.35 23.21 -50.22
C VAL A 481 18.75 22.59 -50.08
N PRO A 482 19.58 23.03 -49.11
CA PRO A 482 20.88 22.42 -48.88
C PRO A 482 20.75 21.02 -48.28
N ALA A 483 21.48 20.04 -48.82
CA ALA A 483 21.51 18.68 -48.31
C ALA A 483 22.11 18.63 -46.89
N LEU A 484 21.37 18.10 -45.92
CA LEU A 484 21.72 18.18 -44.49
C LEU A 484 22.97 17.37 -44.06
N ASN A 485 23.51 16.50 -44.93
CA ASN A 485 24.66 15.63 -44.60
C ASN A 485 25.77 15.65 -45.67
N PHE A 486 25.72 16.56 -46.63
CA PHE A 486 26.77 16.75 -47.63
C PHE A 486 27.17 18.22 -47.69
N PRO A 487 28.46 18.55 -47.89
CA PRO A 487 28.89 19.94 -47.98
C PRO A 487 28.20 20.65 -49.16
N GLN A 488 27.87 21.93 -48.99
CA GLN A 488 27.09 22.68 -49.98
C GLN A 488 27.85 22.89 -51.31
N SER A 489 29.19 22.88 -51.26
CA SER A 489 30.06 22.84 -52.43
C SER A 489 31.00 21.65 -52.37
N ILE A 490 31.38 21.11 -53.53
CA ILE A 490 32.48 20.13 -53.67
C ILE A 490 33.78 20.65 -53.02
N SER A 491 33.96 21.99 -52.95
CA SER A 491 35.08 22.65 -52.29
C SER A 491 35.16 22.41 -50.78
N ASP A 492 34.03 22.12 -50.15
CA ASP A 492 33.88 22.05 -48.70
C ASP A 492 34.02 20.60 -48.17
N ILE A 493 34.33 19.66 -49.06
CA ILE A 493 34.65 18.28 -48.71
C ILE A 493 36.06 18.27 -48.11
N PRO A 494 36.25 17.85 -46.84
CA PRO A 494 37.57 17.81 -46.22
C PRO A 494 38.44 16.75 -46.94
N LEU A 495 39.51 17.22 -47.58
CA LEU A 495 40.44 16.38 -48.33
C LEU A 495 41.43 15.69 -47.38
N VAL A 496 41.80 14.45 -47.70
CA VAL A 496 42.80 13.67 -46.95
C VAL A 496 44.17 13.88 -47.62
N GLU A 497 45.29 13.64 -46.92
CA GLU A 497 46.65 13.84 -47.49
C GLU A 497 46.88 13.15 -48.84
N ALA A 498 46.19 12.02 -49.10
CA ALA A 498 46.23 11.32 -50.39
C ALA A 498 45.63 12.15 -51.54
N ASP A 499 44.59 12.95 -51.28
CA ASP A 499 43.92 13.75 -52.32
C ASP A 499 44.80 14.91 -52.80
N HIS A 500 45.76 15.35 -51.99
CA HIS A 500 46.76 16.35 -52.39
C HIS A 500 47.87 15.81 -53.30
N THR A 501 47.95 14.48 -53.48
CA THR A 501 48.93 13.85 -54.40
C THR A 501 48.45 13.77 -55.84
N MET A 502 47.14 13.92 -56.09
CA MET A 502 46.57 13.88 -57.43
C MET A 502 46.52 15.29 -58.05
N PRO A 503 47.20 15.54 -59.19
CA PRO A 503 47.11 16.83 -59.88
C PRO A 503 45.71 17.06 -60.46
N SER A 504 45.22 18.31 -60.43
CA SER A 504 43.94 18.66 -61.05
C SER A 504 43.97 18.41 -62.56
N LEU A 505 42.82 18.08 -63.15
CA LEU A 505 42.68 17.77 -64.59
C LEU A 505 43.14 18.93 -65.51
N ASP A 506 43.22 20.15 -64.98
CA ASP A 506 43.77 21.33 -65.67
C ASP A 506 45.29 21.47 -65.59
N LYS A 507 45.95 20.78 -64.64
CA LYS A 507 47.41 20.72 -64.53
C LYS A 507 48.05 19.57 -65.35
N VAL A 508 47.27 18.55 -65.73
CA VAL A 508 47.77 17.35 -66.44
C VAL A 508 47.98 17.58 -67.95
N GLY A 509 47.61 18.74 -68.50
CA GLY A 509 47.77 19.08 -69.92
C GLY A 509 48.13 20.54 -70.14
N SER A 510 49.33 20.95 -69.72
CA SER A 510 49.76 22.35 -69.64
C SER A 510 50.16 23.02 -70.96
N GLU A 511 50.12 22.32 -72.10
CA GLU A 511 50.42 22.92 -73.40
C GLU A 511 49.17 23.00 -74.30
N LEU A 512 48.84 24.22 -74.72
CA LEU A 512 47.76 24.51 -75.66
C LEU A 512 48.04 23.77 -77.00
N GLY A 513 47.17 22.81 -77.33
CA GLY A 513 47.22 22.08 -78.60
C GLY A 513 47.63 20.60 -78.52
N SER A 514 47.90 20.05 -77.34
CA SER A 514 48.21 18.61 -77.19
C SER A 514 46.97 17.72 -77.38
N ASN A 515 47.16 16.54 -78.00
CA ASN A 515 46.09 15.52 -78.20
C ASN A 515 45.37 15.16 -76.88
N VAL A 516 46.12 15.11 -75.77
CA VAL A 516 45.59 14.80 -74.44
C VAL A 516 44.57 15.84 -73.96
N ARG A 517 44.75 17.13 -74.27
CA ARG A 517 43.79 18.18 -73.89
C ARG A 517 42.51 18.13 -74.72
N GLN A 518 42.60 17.71 -75.99
CA GLN A 518 41.43 17.48 -76.84
C GLN A 518 40.58 16.30 -76.34
N GLU A 519 41.21 15.21 -75.91
CA GLU A 519 40.52 14.07 -75.29
C GLU A 519 39.85 14.45 -73.96
N ILE A 520 40.52 15.24 -73.11
CA ILE A 520 39.95 15.76 -71.87
C ILE A 520 38.72 16.64 -72.15
N ASN A 521 38.78 17.49 -73.18
CA ASN A 521 37.64 18.34 -73.55
C ASN A 521 36.48 17.51 -74.12
N ALA A 522 36.75 16.51 -74.96
CA ALA A 522 35.74 15.57 -75.44
C ALA A 522 35.08 14.79 -74.28
N PHE A 523 35.87 14.40 -73.27
CA PHE A 523 35.36 13.75 -72.07
C PHE A 523 34.49 14.68 -71.22
N LYS A 524 34.88 15.95 -71.05
CA LYS A 524 34.03 16.98 -70.39
C LYS A 524 32.69 17.15 -71.13
N THR A 525 32.71 17.17 -72.47
CA THR A 525 31.49 17.24 -73.27
C THR A 525 30.62 16.00 -73.06
N LEU A 526 31.20 14.80 -73.09
CA LEU A 526 30.48 13.55 -72.84
C LEU A 526 29.84 13.48 -71.45
N ILE A 527 30.54 13.92 -70.40
CA ILE A 527 29.97 13.99 -69.04
C ILE A 527 28.76 14.91 -69.02
N THR A 528 28.87 16.07 -69.67
CA THR A 528 27.78 17.06 -69.72
C THR A 528 26.57 16.50 -70.47
N THR A 529 26.80 15.83 -71.61
CA THR A 529 25.75 15.17 -72.40
C THR A 529 25.12 14.00 -71.64
N HIS A 530 25.90 13.23 -70.88
CA HIS A 530 25.35 12.14 -70.09
C HIS A 530 24.50 12.66 -68.92
N ALA A 531 24.91 13.76 -68.29
CA ALA A 531 24.15 14.39 -67.22
C ALA A 531 22.79 14.93 -67.73
N SER A 532 22.75 15.54 -68.93
CA SER A 532 21.50 16.00 -69.53
C SER A 532 20.58 14.84 -69.91
N LEU A 533 21.12 13.76 -70.48
CA LEU A 533 20.35 12.55 -70.82
C LEU A 533 19.73 11.91 -69.57
N THR A 534 20.49 11.79 -68.48
CA THR A 534 19.98 11.23 -67.21
C THR A 534 18.84 12.09 -66.64
N LYS A 535 18.93 13.43 -66.80
CA LYS A 535 17.85 14.35 -66.40
C LYS A 535 16.59 14.15 -67.26
N GLU A 536 16.74 13.98 -68.57
CA GLU A 536 15.62 13.70 -69.49
C GLU A 536 14.95 12.35 -69.19
N VAL A 537 15.75 11.29 -68.96
CA VAL A 537 15.24 9.96 -68.61
C VAL A 537 14.51 10.00 -67.27
N GLY A 538 15.04 10.72 -66.27
CA GLY A 538 14.36 10.94 -65.00
C GLY A 538 12.98 11.60 -65.17
N LEU A 539 12.88 12.62 -66.02
CA LEU A 539 11.62 13.29 -66.35
C LEU A 539 10.63 12.34 -67.05
N ARG A 540 11.09 11.54 -68.02
CA ARG A 540 10.24 10.55 -68.69
C ARG A 540 9.70 9.48 -67.73
N CYS A 541 10.55 8.92 -66.87
CA CYS A 541 10.12 7.92 -65.88
C CYS A 541 9.08 8.49 -64.90
N VAL A 542 9.19 9.77 -64.53
CA VAL A 542 8.18 10.44 -63.69
C VAL A 542 6.87 10.60 -64.46
N GLN A 543 6.91 11.04 -65.72
CA GLN A 543 5.71 11.23 -66.54
C GLN A 543 4.99 9.90 -66.82
N GLU A 544 5.72 8.83 -67.12
CA GLU A 544 5.18 7.48 -67.29
C GLU A 544 4.51 6.96 -66.01
N ARG A 545 5.10 7.26 -64.84
CA ARG A 545 4.55 6.87 -63.55
C ARG A 545 3.33 7.71 -63.13
N ILE A 546 3.22 8.97 -63.58
CA ILE A 546 2.01 9.80 -63.43
C ILE A 546 0.85 9.27 -64.27
N ASN A 547 1.15 8.74 -65.47
CA ASN A 547 0.14 8.24 -66.40
C ASN A 547 -0.29 6.78 -66.11
N ALA A 548 0.30 6.13 -65.10
CA ALA A 548 -0.05 4.75 -64.75
C ALA A 548 -1.44 4.67 -64.08
N PRO A 549 -2.25 3.64 -64.40
CA PRO A 549 -3.55 3.45 -63.76
C PRO A 549 -3.37 3.14 -62.27
N TYR A 550 -4.23 3.74 -61.44
CA TYR A 550 -4.24 3.49 -60.00
C TYR A 550 -5.38 2.51 -59.63
N PRO A 551 -5.09 1.44 -58.86
CA PRO A 551 -3.76 1.03 -58.36
C PRO A 551 -2.86 0.31 -59.38
N ASP A 552 -1.53 0.44 -59.22
CA ASP A 552 -0.52 -0.22 -60.09
C ASP A 552 -0.42 -1.73 -59.74
N PRO A 553 -0.80 -2.63 -60.66
CA PRO A 553 -0.86 -4.07 -60.38
C PRO A 553 0.51 -4.75 -60.20
N ILE A 554 1.63 -4.08 -60.55
CA ILE A 554 2.98 -4.64 -60.48
C ILE A 554 3.69 -4.23 -59.19
N THR A 555 3.46 -3.02 -58.70
CA THR A 555 4.14 -2.47 -57.52
C THR A 555 3.29 -2.47 -56.26
N GLU A 556 1.95 -2.53 -56.38
CA GLU A 556 1.09 -2.50 -55.21
C GLU A 556 1.05 -3.86 -54.51
N ALA A 557 1.40 -3.86 -53.22
CA ALA A 557 1.43 -5.08 -52.41
C ALA A 557 0.01 -5.66 -52.31
N LYS A 558 -0.19 -6.88 -52.81
CA LYS A 558 -1.42 -7.64 -52.55
C LYS A 558 -1.59 -7.79 -51.05
N ALA A 559 -2.77 -7.43 -50.55
CA ALA A 559 -3.09 -7.64 -49.15
C ALA A 559 -2.87 -9.12 -48.80
N PRO A 560 -2.12 -9.44 -47.74
CA PRO A 560 -1.96 -10.83 -47.31
C PRO A 560 -3.33 -11.41 -47.00
N ILE A 561 -3.48 -12.72 -47.22
CA ILE A 561 -4.70 -13.44 -46.86
C ILE A 561 -4.95 -13.21 -45.36
N PRO A 562 -6.17 -12.81 -44.94
CA PRO A 562 -6.48 -12.60 -43.54
C PRO A 562 -6.12 -13.85 -42.73
N VAL A 563 -5.18 -13.71 -41.79
CA VAL A 563 -4.86 -14.77 -40.84
C VAL A 563 -5.98 -14.82 -39.82
N VAL A 564 -6.71 -15.93 -39.78
CA VAL A 564 -7.88 -16.11 -38.90
C VAL A 564 -7.47 -16.49 -37.46
N SER A 565 -6.22 -16.95 -37.27
CA SER A 565 -5.65 -17.34 -35.98
C SER A 565 -4.80 -16.20 -35.40
N PHE A 566 -5.46 -15.25 -34.71
CA PHE A 566 -4.76 -14.22 -33.96
C PHE A 566 -4.72 -14.59 -32.46
N HIS A 567 -3.51 -14.67 -31.90
CA HIS A 567 -3.27 -15.00 -30.49
C HIS A 567 -2.96 -13.72 -29.69
N PRO A 568 -3.95 -13.08 -29.03
CA PRO A 568 -3.75 -11.84 -28.28
C PRO A 568 -2.73 -11.98 -27.13
N ILE A 569 -2.59 -13.16 -26.51
CA ILE A 569 -1.59 -13.41 -25.48
C ILE A 569 -0.18 -13.23 -26.04
N ARG A 570 0.08 -13.70 -27.26
CA ARG A 570 1.42 -13.58 -27.87
C ARG A 570 1.82 -12.12 -28.05
N LEU A 571 0.90 -11.29 -28.54
CA LEU A 571 1.13 -9.86 -28.68
C LEU A 571 1.40 -9.23 -27.30
N LEU A 572 0.59 -9.57 -26.29
CA LEU A 572 0.76 -9.08 -24.92
C LEU A 572 2.13 -9.46 -24.33
N LEU A 573 2.51 -10.73 -24.40
CA LEU A 573 3.81 -11.21 -23.91
C LEU A 573 4.99 -10.56 -24.64
N THR A 574 4.81 -10.20 -25.91
CA THR A 574 5.80 -9.45 -26.68
C THR A 574 5.94 -8.01 -26.17
N HIS A 575 4.83 -7.32 -25.90
CA HIS A 575 4.87 -5.97 -25.31
C HIS A 575 5.44 -5.95 -23.90
N LEU A 576 5.21 -6.99 -23.11
CA LEU A 576 5.79 -7.16 -21.78
C LEU A 576 7.28 -7.56 -21.83
N GLY A 577 7.85 -7.79 -23.02
CA GLY A 577 9.25 -8.14 -23.19
C GLY A 577 9.59 -9.61 -22.88
N TYR A 578 8.58 -10.45 -22.66
CA TYR A 578 8.77 -11.90 -22.48
C TYR A 578 9.11 -12.61 -23.80
N LEU A 579 8.73 -12.04 -24.95
CA LEU A 579 9.03 -12.56 -26.28
C LEU A 579 9.85 -11.55 -27.09
N SER A 580 10.86 -12.03 -27.82
CA SER A 580 11.72 -11.25 -28.71
C SER A 580 11.13 -11.17 -30.14
N MET A 581 11.13 -9.97 -30.75
CA MET A 581 10.67 -9.74 -32.13
C MET A 581 11.79 -9.87 -33.18
N GLY A 582 12.98 -10.36 -32.81
CA GLY A 582 14.13 -10.40 -33.70
C GLY A 582 14.19 -11.66 -34.58
N PRO A 583 14.42 -11.55 -35.91
CA PRO A 583 14.62 -12.71 -36.79
C PRO A 583 15.94 -13.48 -36.54
N TYR A 584 16.83 -12.98 -35.68
CA TYR A 584 18.18 -13.52 -35.45
C TYR A 584 18.47 -14.02 -34.01
N GLN A 585 17.46 -14.06 -33.14
CA GLN A 585 17.60 -14.60 -31.77
C GLN A 585 16.50 -15.62 -31.43
N MET A 586 15.97 -16.32 -32.43
CA MET A 586 15.45 -17.66 -32.14
C MET A 586 16.67 -18.60 -32.01
N PRO A 587 16.76 -19.44 -30.97
CA PRO A 587 17.78 -20.49 -30.92
C PRO A 587 17.68 -21.32 -32.20
N GLN A 588 18.68 -21.22 -33.07
CA GLN A 588 18.73 -21.95 -34.35
C GLN A 588 18.81 -23.48 -34.15
N SER A 589 18.91 -23.97 -32.91
CA SER A 589 18.99 -25.39 -32.55
C SER A 589 17.66 -26.14 -32.55
N LEU A 590 16.51 -25.49 -32.75
CA LEU A 590 15.20 -26.14 -32.55
C LEU A 590 14.48 -26.58 -33.84
N TRP A 591 15.07 -26.40 -35.03
CA TRP A 591 14.43 -26.76 -36.30
C TRP A 591 15.40 -27.52 -37.22
N PRO A 592 15.21 -28.83 -37.51
CA PRO A 592 15.73 -29.41 -38.73
C PRO A 592 14.88 -28.87 -39.89
N ARG A 593 15.47 -28.12 -40.82
CA ARG A 593 14.80 -27.75 -42.08
C ARG A 593 14.46 -29.03 -42.85
N PRO A 594 13.28 -29.13 -43.50
CA PRO A 594 13.09 -30.07 -44.58
C PRO A 594 14.04 -29.67 -45.72
N GLU A 595 14.86 -30.61 -46.19
CA GLU A 595 15.72 -30.44 -47.35
C GLU A 595 14.88 -30.14 -48.59
N LEU A 596 14.73 -28.86 -48.93
CA LEU A 596 14.45 -28.44 -50.30
C LEU A 596 15.76 -28.56 -51.08
N LYS A 597 15.92 -29.67 -51.81
CA LYS A 597 16.94 -29.85 -52.84
C LYS A 597 16.98 -28.58 -53.72
N ARG A 598 18.09 -27.85 -53.66
CA ARG A 598 18.43 -26.85 -54.66
C ARG A 598 19.68 -27.32 -55.37
N ASP A 599 19.56 -27.41 -56.68
CA ASP A 599 20.59 -27.85 -57.59
C ASP A 599 21.86 -27.00 -57.46
N ASN A 600 22.99 -27.70 -57.60
CA ASN A 600 24.33 -27.16 -57.68
C ASN A 600 24.44 -26.09 -58.78
N GLN A 601 24.96 -24.92 -58.44
CA GLN A 601 25.95 -24.26 -59.29
C GLN A 601 26.86 -23.34 -58.46
N SER A 602 28.15 -23.59 -58.66
CA SER A 602 29.34 -23.08 -58.02
C SER A 602 29.71 -21.64 -58.43
N SER A 603 30.17 -20.81 -57.49
CA SER A 603 31.35 -19.93 -57.69
C SER A 603 31.86 -19.32 -56.38
N GLU A 604 33.15 -19.56 -56.12
CA GLU A 604 34.10 -18.86 -55.23
C GLU A 604 34.07 -17.32 -55.43
N ARG A 605 34.36 -16.36 -54.54
CA ARG A 605 35.30 -16.11 -53.39
C ARG A 605 35.04 -14.62 -52.95
N PRO A 606 35.85 -13.89 -52.12
CA PRO A 606 36.44 -14.10 -50.79
C PRO A 606 36.19 -12.92 -49.79
N GLY A 607 36.62 -13.06 -48.52
CA GLY A 607 37.35 -11.99 -47.80
C GLY A 607 36.57 -10.98 -46.91
N LEU A 608 36.90 -10.99 -45.62
CA LEU A 608 36.40 -10.19 -44.50
C LEU A 608 36.54 -8.66 -44.64
N GLY A 609 35.61 -7.95 -43.98
CA GLY A 609 35.82 -6.61 -43.43
C GLY A 609 34.87 -6.37 -42.24
N ASN A 610 35.41 -6.40 -41.01
CA ASN A 610 34.71 -6.08 -39.77
C ASN A 610 34.05 -4.68 -39.85
N ARG A 611 32.72 -4.62 -39.76
CA ARG A 611 32.00 -3.41 -39.34
C ARG A 611 31.05 -3.76 -38.20
N GLN A 612 31.46 -3.40 -36.99
CA GLN A 612 30.60 -3.37 -35.83
C GLN A 612 29.54 -2.27 -36.04
N SER A 613 28.28 -2.68 -36.16
CA SER A 613 27.12 -1.80 -36.01
C SER A 613 26.66 -1.80 -34.54
N PRO A 614 26.21 -0.66 -33.99
CA PRO A 614 25.84 -0.56 -32.59
C PRO A 614 24.56 -1.37 -32.34
N SER A 615 24.65 -2.41 -31.52
CA SER A 615 23.47 -3.13 -31.05
C SER A 615 22.68 -2.24 -30.12
N LEU A 616 21.40 -1.98 -30.45
CA LEU A 616 20.40 -1.52 -29.50
C LEU A 616 20.25 -2.59 -28.42
N THR A 617 20.94 -2.40 -27.30
CA THR A 617 20.88 -3.26 -26.13
C THR A 617 19.46 -3.24 -25.59
N ALA A 618 18.77 -4.37 -25.71
CA ALA A 618 17.48 -4.60 -25.10
C ALA A 618 17.57 -4.33 -23.59
N ASN A 619 16.61 -3.55 -23.09
CA ASN A 619 16.43 -3.23 -21.67
C ASN A 619 16.19 -4.52 -20.87
N ARG A 620 17.26 -5.12 -20.31
CA ARG A 620 17.15 -6.08 -19.20
C ARG A 620 16.85 -5.29 -17.93
N ILE A 621 15.57 -5.02 -17.69
CA ILE A 621 15.08 -4.63 -16.37
C ILE A 621 14.81 -5.96 -15.63
N ILE A 622 15.19 -6.03 -14.36
CA ILE A 622 15.02 -7.13 -13.40
C ILE A 622 16.16 -8.17 -13.39
N GLN A 623 17.18 -7.92 -12.56
CA GLN A 623 17.95 -8.98 -11.90
C GLN A 623 18.25 -8.55 -10.46
N GLY A 624 17.91 -9.41 -9.50
CA GLY A 624 18.15 -9.19 -8.08
C GLY A 624 17.93 -10.48 -7.29
N PHE A 625 18.94 -11.35 -7.23
CA PHE A 625 19.14 -12.40 -6.22
C PHE A 625 20.64 -12.77 -6.15
N PRO A 626 21.13 -13.32 -5.02
CA PRO A 626 22.54 -13.27 -4.65
C PRO A 626 23.45 -14.16 -5.52
N SER A 627 24.59 -13.60 -5.90
CA SER A 627 25.68 -14.28 -6.59
C SER A 627 26.45 -15.20 -5.64
N THR A 628 25.97 -16.44 -5.48
CA THR A 628 26.81 -17.60 -5.15
C THR A 628 26.26 -18.82 -5.88
N LEU A 629 26.52 -18.90 -7.19
CA LEU A 629 26.49 -20.18 -7.90
C LEU A 629 27.94 -20.66 -8.10
N PRO A 630 28.24 -21.95 -7.90
CA PRO A 630 29.55 -22.50 -8.21
C PRO A 630 29.76 -22.42 -9.72
N SER A 631 30.93 -21.93 -10.12
CA SER A 631 31.40 -21.92 -11.49
C SER A 631 31.54 -23.35 -11.99
N ASN A 632 30.48 -23.87 -12.63
CA ASN A 632 30.47 -24.89 -13.67
C ASN A 632 29.02 -25.36 -13.91
N SER A 633 28.25 -24.62 -14.69
CA SER A 633 27.09 -25.17 -15.39
C SER A 633 26.89 -24.42 -16.70
N THR A 634 26.78 -25.22 -17.76
CA THR A 634 26.61 -24.89 -19.18
C THR A 634 25.50 -23.86 -19.46
N GLU A 635 25.67 -23.17 -20.60
CA GLU A 635 24.84 -22.10 -21.18
C GLU A 635 23.35 -22.43 -21.41
N ASP A 636 22.58 -22.65 -20.34
CA ASP A 636 21.12 -22.48 -20.39
C ASP A 636 20.81 -21.05 -19.95
N GLU A 637 20.76 -20.11 -20.90
CA GLU A 637 20.13 -18.80 -20.68
C GLU A 637 18.72 -19.03 -20.10
N LEU A 638 18.49 -18.54 -18.88
CA LEU A 638 17.20 -18.63 -18.19
C LEU A 638 16.11 -18.01 -19.08
N LEU A 639 15.26 -18.84 -19.67
CA LEU A 639 14.10 -18.39 -20.43
C LEU A 639 13.26 -17.46 -19.54
N PRO A 640 12.75 -16.33 -20.05
CA PRO A 640 12.01 -15.37 -19.24
C PRO A 640 10.63 -15.92 -18.77
N LEU A 641 10.14 -17.00 -19.39
CA LEU A 641 8.95 -17.75 -19.01
C LEU A 641 9.23 -19.25 -18.99
N PHE A 642 8.81 -19.93 -17.92
CA PHE A 642 8.88 -21.39 -17.77
C PHE A 642 7.47 -21.94 -17.54
N PRO A 643 7.05 -23.00 -18.24
CA PRO A 643 5.72 -23.55 -18.04
C PRO A 643 5.55 -24.22 -16.67
N PHE A 644 4.34 -24.17 -16.14
CA PHE A 644 3.94 -24.94 -14.98
C PHE A 644 3.29 -26.25 -15.41
N ASP A 645 3.61 -27.36 -14.72
CA ASP A 645 2.96 -28.65 -14.96
C ASP A 645 1.53 -28.62 -14.41
N VAL A 646 0.57 -28.36 -15.29
CA VAL A 646 -0.88 -28.29 -14.96
C VAL A 646 -1.47 -29.68 -14.73
N GLU A 647 -0.83 -30.74 -15.24
CA GLU A 647 -1.26 -32.13 -15.08
C GLU A 647 -0.90 -32.69 -13.69
N ASN A 648 -0.12 -31.95 -12.90
CA ASN A 648 0.13 -32.29 -11.51
C ASN A 648 -1.19 -32.21 -10.72
N LEU A 649 -1.61 -33.34 -10.15
CA LEU A 649 -2.84 -33.47 -9.35
C LEU A 649 -2.88 -32.46 -8.18
N ASP A 650 -1.73 -32.07 -7.64
CA ASP A 650 -1.63 -31.11 -6.53
C ASP A 650 -1.63 -29.64 -6.98
N PHE A 651 -1.60 -29.35 -8.28
CA PHE A 651 -1.46 -27.97 -8.79
C PHE A 651 -2.60 -27.05 -8.37
N ALA A 652 -3.84 -27.56 -8.40
CA ALA A 652 -5.01 -26.82 -7.94
C ALA A 652 -4.93 -26.47 -6.46
N ASP A 653 -4.40 -27.38 -5.63
CA ASP A 653 -4.20 -27.17 -4.20
C ASP A 653 -3.05 -26.21 -3.95
N ILE A 654 -1.98 -26.24 -4.75
CA ILE A 654 -0.88 -25.27 -4.69
C ILE A 654 -1.39 -23.85 -4.93
N LEU A 655 -2.17 -23.62 -6.00
CA LEU A 655 -2.73 -22.30 -6.29
C LEU A 655 -3.70 -21.85 -5.19
N THR A 656 -4.53 -22.76 -4.71
CA THR A 656 -5.47 -22.50 -3.62
C THR A 656 -4.72 -22.10 -2.35
N ASN A 657 -3.73 -22.89 -1.92
CA ASN A 657 -2.91 -22.60 -0.74
C ASN A 657 -2.17 -21.27 -0.86
N LEU A 658 -1.65 -20.96 -2.06
CA LEU A 658 -1.02 -19.69 -2.34
C LEU A 658 -2.05 -18.55 -2.19
N ASP A 659 -3.25 -18.66 -2.75
CA ASP A 659 -4.29 -17.63 -2.66
C ASP A 659 -4.83 -17.44 -1.22
N HIS A 660 -4.72 -18.46 -0.35
CA HIS A 660 -5.02 -18.34 1.09
C HIS A 660 -3.90 -17.69 1.91
N MET A 661 -2.75 -17.35 1.32
CA MET A 661 -1.71 -16.62 2.02
C MET A 661 -2.09 -15.14 2.20
N PRO A 662 -1.82 -14.55 3.38
CA PRO A 662 -2.14 -13.15 3.65
C PRO A 662 -1.37 -12.19 2.73
N THR A 663 -2.02 -11.09 2.36
CA THR A 663 -1.39 -9.95 1.65
C THR A 663 -1.15 -8.76 2.57
N ARG A 664 -1.86 -8.67 3.69
CA ARG A 664 -1.76 -7.66 4.75
C ARG A 664 -1.40 -8.31 6.09
N THR A 665 -0.96 -7.51 7.05
CA THR A 665 -0.78 -8.03 8.42
C THR A 665 -2.12 -8.06 9.15
N GLY A 666 -2.53 -9.21 9.69
CA GLY A 666 -3.71 -9.34 10.52
C GLY A 666 -3.41 -9.11 12.00
N ASP A 667 -4.32 -8.44 12.71
CA ASP A 667 -4.28 -8.18 14.14
C ASP A 667 -5.59 -8.70 14.79
N THR A 668 -5.53 -9.10 16.06
CA THR A 668 -6.71 -9.66 16.78
C THR A 668 -6.97 -8.94 18.09
N LEU A 669 -8.21 -8.46 18.25
CA LEU A 669 -8.73 -7.82 19.45
C LEU A 669 -9.79 -8.71 20.11
N LEU A 670 -9.62 -9.01 21.40
CA LEU A 670 -10.66 -9.70 22.18
C LEU A 670 -11.40 -8.68 23.05
N VAL A 671 -12.72 -8.70 23.03
CA VAL A 671 -13.55 -7.78 23.84
C VAL A 671 -14.38 -8.57 24.85
N PHE A 672 -14.28 -8.17 26.12
CA PHE A 672 -15.01 -8.75 27.23
C PHE A 672 -15.92 -7.71 27.85
N TYR A 673 -17.14 -8.12 28.21
CA TYR A 673 -18.08 -7.30 28.98
C TYR A 673 -18.14 -7.84 30.41
N VAL A 674 -17.90 -6.99 31.40
CA VAL A 674 -17.91 -7.37 32.83
C VAL A 674 -18.97 -6.54 33.54
N ALA A 675 -20.02 -7.23 33.99
CA ALA A 675 -21.06 -6.62 34.80
C ALA A 675 -20.56 -6.37 36.23
N ALA A 676 -21.20 -5.44 36.94
CA ALA A 676 -20.75 -5.01 38.26
C ALA A 676 -20.58 -6.17 39.25
N GLY A 677 -19.39 -6.26 39.85
CA GLY A 677 -19.02 -7.27 40.85
C GLY A 677 -18.66 -8.65 40.30
N GLN A 678 -18.69 -8.85 38.97
CA GLN A 678 -18.32 -10.14 38.37
C GLN A 678 -16.80 -10.39 38.43
N SER A 679 -16.42 -11.60 38.79
CA SER A 679 -15.01 -12.02 38.89
C SER A 679 -14.71 -13.40 38.31
N LYS A 680 -15.74 -14.23 38.08
CA LYS A 680 -15.59 -15.58 37.53
C LYS A 680 -15.62 -15.54 36.01
N VAL A 681 -14.73 -16.31 35.39
CA VAL A 681 -14.56 -16.36 33.93
C VAL A 681 -15.86 -16.80 33.22
N GLY A 682 -16.52 -17.84 33.72
CA GLY A 682 -17.76 -18.35 33.12
C GLY A 682 -18.91 -17.35 33.14
N ASP A 683 -19.02 -16.53 34.18
CA ASP A 683 -20.06 -15.50 34.29
C ASP A 683 -19.81 -14.35 33.31
N ILE A 684 -18.54 -13.91 33.20
CA ILE A 684 -18.12 -12.85 32.28
C ILE A 684 -18.37 -13.25 30.82
N LEU A 685 -18.01 -14.48 30.45
CA LEU A 685 -18.22 -15.00 29.10
C LEU A 685 -19.71 -15.28 28.80
N ALA A 686 -20.53 -15.55 29.82
CA ALA A 686 -21.97 -15.75 29.67
C ALA A 686 -22.71 -14.44 29.31
N ASN A 687 -22.15 -13.27 29.64
CA ASN A 687 -22.75 -11.98 29.30
C ASN A 687 -22.96 -11.80 27.78
N MET A 688 -22.12 -12.42 26.95
CA MET A 688 -22.28 -12.34 25.49
C MET A 688 -23.52 -13.08 24.98
N LYS A 689 -24.13 -13.98 25.77
CA LYS A 689 -25.39 -14.65 25.42
C LYS A 689 -26.60 -13.71 25.46
N ILE A 690 -26.51 -12.59 26.17
CA ILE A 690 -27.56 -11.56 26.25
C ILE A 690 -27.23 -10.34 25.40
N TRP A 691 -26.54 -10.55 24.27
CA TRP A 691 -26.06 -9.51 23.35
C TRP A 691 -27.04 -8.35 23.06
N PRO A 692 -28.33 -8.58 22.72
CA PRO A 692 -29.27 -7.49 22.44
C PRO A 692 -29.60 -6.60 23.64
N ARG A 693 -29.31 -7.06 24.87
CA ARG A 693 -29.59 -6.35 26.12
C ARG A 693 -28.38 -5.61 26.69
N LEU A 694 -27.20 -5.74 26.07
CA LEU A 694 -26.01 -5.01 26.49
C LEU A 694 -26.19 -3.49 26.25
N PRO A 695 -25.50 -2.62 27.02
CA PRO A 695 -25.67 -1.17 26.92
C PRO A 695 -25.39 -0.63 25.52
N GLU A 696 -26.17 0.36 25.10
CA GLU A 696 -25.99 1.04 23.81
C GLU A 696 -24.58 1.63 23.65
N ALA A 697 -24.00 2.18 24.71
CA ALA A 697 -22.62 2.70 24.70
C ALA A 697 -21.58 1.61 24.32
N PHE A 698 -21.81 0.36 24.73
CA PHE A 698 -20.94 -0.77 24.37
C PHE A 698 -21.07 -1.13 22.89
N HIS A 699 -22.30 -1.15 22.37
CA HIS A 699 -22.57 -1.38 20.94
C HIS A 699 -22.03 -0.25 20.06
N GLN A 700 -22.16 1.01 20.50
CA GLN A 700 -21.57 2.17 19.83
C GLN A 700 -20.06 2.05 19.74
N PHE A 701 -19.40 1.70 20.85
CA PHE A 701 -17.97 1.43 20.86
C PHE A 701 -17.59 0.34 19.82
N LEU A 702 -18.27 -0.81 19.84
CA LEU A 702 -17.98 -1.91 18.92
C LEU A 702 -18.26 -1.56 17.44
N SER A 703 -19.34 -0.84 17.16
CA SER A 703 -19.65 -0.34 15.81
C SER A 703 -18.64 0.68 15.29
N GLY A 704 -17.96 1.39 16.20
CA GLY A 704 -16.84 2.27 15.89
C GLY A 704 -15.53 1.52 15.63
N ILE A 705 -15.39 0.27 16.09
CA ILE A 705 -14.20 -0.56 15.83
C ILE A 705 -14.20 -1.05 14.39
N GLY A 706 -15.33 -1.55 13.90
CA GLY A 706 -15.48 -2.12 12.56
C GLY A 706 -16.92 -2.53 12.23
N CYS A 707 -17.08 -3.37 11.22
CA CYS A 707 -18.37 -3.88 10.76
C CYS A 707 -18.51 -5.39 11.02
N ILE A 708 -19.72 -5.86 11.34
CA ILE A 708 -19.95 -7.29 11.57
C ILE A 708 -19.93 -8.04 10.24
N LYS A 709 -19.18 -9.14 10.16
CA LYS A 709 -19.00 -9.99 8.98
C LYS A 709 -19.16 -11.46 9.36
N ASN A 710 -19.81 -12.24 8.49
CA ASN A 710 -19.92 -13.69 8.65
C ASN A 710 -18.60 -14.38 8.26
N ILE A 711 -18.13 -15.33 9.08
CA ILE A 711 -16.84 -16.01 8.87
C ILE A 711 -16.86 -16.94 7.66
N SER A 712 -17.98 -17.60 7.34
CA SER A 712 -18.02 -18.60 6.27
C SER A 712 -17.66 -18.02 4.90
N ASP A 713 -18.00 -16.76 4.69
CA ASP A 713 -17.94 -16.08 3.39
C ASP A 713 -16.91 -14.94 3.37
N HIS A 714 -16.19 -14.71 4.49
CA HIS A 714 -15.29 -13.57 4.60
C HIS A 714 -13.88 -13.87 4.04
N PRO A 715 -13.38 -13.04 3.10
CA PRO A 715 -12.09 -13.25 2.43
C PRO A 715 -10.89 -12.67 3.19
N GLY A 716 -11.10 -11.98 4.31
CA GLY A 716 -10.05 -11.34 5.09
C GLY A 716 -9.62 -12.13 6.32
N TRP A 717 -8.88 -11.46 7.20
CA TRP A 717 -8.49 -11.98 8.51
C TRP A 717 -9.70 -12.18 9.43
N THR A 718 -9.91 -13.42 9.91
CA THR A 718 -11.02 -13.81 10.78
C THR A 718 -10.62 -14.01 12.25
N GLY A 719 -9.38 -13.69 12.62
CA GLY A 719 -8.80 -14.03 13.93
C GLY A 719 -8.22 -15.45 14.01
N ASN A 720 -8.35 -16.23 12.93
CA ASN A 720 -7.92 -17.62 12.82
C ASN A 720 -7.39 -17.92 11.42
N LEU A 721 -6.19 -18.47 11.30
CA LEU A 721 -5.60 -18.74 9.99
C LEU A 721 -6.40 -19.79 9.19
N GLN A 722 -7.02 -20.77 9.85
CA GLN A 722 -7.79 -21.84 9.21
C GLN A 722 -9.12 -21.38 8.60
N THR A 723 -9.68 -20.28 9.10
CA THR A 723 -10.94 -19.70 8.60
C THR A 723 -10.74 -18.41 7.82
N SER A 724 -9.52 -17.87 7.77
CA SER A 724 -9.19 -16.65 7.04
C SER A 724 -8.87 -16.91 5.56
N TYR A 725 -8.94 -15.84 4.76
CA TYR A 725 -8.46 -15.83 3.38
C TYR A 725 -9.11 -16.86 2.45
N ARG A 726 -10.34 -17.27 2.78
CA ARG A 726 -11.10 -18.21 1.98
C ARG A 726 -11.65 -17.52 0.73
N THR A 727 -11.61 -18.24 -0.38
CA THR A 727 -12.22 -17.80 -1.64
C THR A 727 -13.70 -18.19 -1.63
N SER A 728 -14.60 -17.23 -1.89
CA SER A 728 -16.03 -17.51 -1.95
C SER A 728 -16.35 -18.35 -3.19
N ASN A 729 -16.83 -19.58 -2.99
CA ASN A 729 -17.27 -20.45 -4.09
C ASN A 729 -18.73 -20.19 -4.54
N GLY A 730 -19.43 -19.27 -3.87
CA GLY A 730 -20.81 -18.91 -4.19
C GLY A 730 -20.94 -18.01 -5.43
N PRO A 731 -22.15 -17.93 -6.04
CA PRO A 731 -22.42 -16.96 -7.10
C PRO A 731 -22.14 -15.55 -6.56
N PHE A 732 -21.41 -14.73 -7.34
CA PHE A 732 -21.15 -13.34 -7.00
C PHE A 732 -22.45 -12.55 -7.03
N VAL A 733 -23.22 -12.60 -5.94
CA VAL A 733 -24.29 -11.65 -5.72
C VAL A 733 -23.59 -10.34 -5.43
N THR A 734 -23.66 -9.39 -6.36
CA THR A 734 -23.43 -7.98 -6.08
C THR A 734 -24.53 -7.49 -5.15
N SER A 735 -24.61 -8.03 -3.93
CA SER A 735 -25.26 -7.31 -2.85
C SER A 735 -24.41 -6.07 -2.73
N HIS A 736 -24.95 -4.94 -3.14
CA HIS A 736 -24.35 -3.64 -2.88
C HIS A 736 -23.70 -3.69 -1.51
N CYS A 737 -22.42 -3.34 -1.45
CA CYS A 737 -21.65 -3.20 -0.24
C CYS A 737 -22.22 -2.03 0.59
N ASN A 738 -23.48 -2.14 0.97
CA ASN A 738 -24.03 -1.37 2.05
C ASN A 738 -23.22 -1.82 3.26
N GLN A 739 -22.21 -1.01 3.58
CA GLN A 739 -21.60 -0.96 4.89
C GLN A 739 -22.69 -0.57 5.89
N THR A 740 -23.71 -1.41 6.06
CA THR A 740 -24.59 -1.27 7.20
C THR A 740 -23.72 -1.62 8.39
N LYS A 741 -23.36 -0.58 9.15
CA LYS A 741 -23.04 -0.73 10.56
C LYS A 741 -24.27 -1.35 11.19
N ASN A 742 -24.44 -2.67 11.09
CA ASN A 742 -25.54 -3.38 11.71
C ASN A 742 -25.26 -3.38 13.21
N ILE A 743 -25.69 -2.31 13.87
CA ILE A 743 -25.60 -2.10 15.32
C ILE A 743 -26.43 -3.17 16.06
N HIS A 744 -27.36 -3.82 15.37
CA HIS A 744 -28.21 -4.88 15.91
C HIS A 744 -28.08 -6.17 15.08
N ALA A 745 -26.92 -6.82 15.14
CA ALA A 745 -26.88 -8.24 14.82
C ALA A 745 -27.64 -9.02 15.89
N ASP A 746 -28.43 -10.04 15.49
CA ASP A 746 -29.17 -10.89 16.43
C ASP A 746 -28.25 -11.73 17.33
N HIS A 747 -27.00 -11.95 16.90
CA HIS A 747 -26.01 -12.80 17.57
C HIS A 747 -24.69 -12.05 17.80
N CYS A 748 -24.00 -12.37 18.89
CA CYS A 748 -22.70 -11.78 19.20
C CYS A 748 -21.61 -12.20 18.20
N PRO A 749 -20.64 -11.33 17.89
CA PRO A 749 -19.48 -11.66 17.06
C PRO A 749 -18.49 -12.53 17.84
N ASP A 750 -18.82 -13.81 17.98
CA ASP A 750 -18.15 -14.79 18.82
C ASP A 750 -16.85 -15.36 18.23
N GLY A 751 -16.51 -15.04 16.98
CA GLY A 751 -15.35 -15.63 16.29
C GLY A 751 -15.59 -17.05 15.78
N ILE A 752 -16.82 -17.54 15.82
CA ILE A 752 -17.25 -18.85 15.28
C ILE A 752 -18.18 -18.62 14.08
N GLN A 753 -19.23 -17.81 14.25
CA GLN A 753 -20.17 -17.47 13.18
C GLN A 753 -19.84 -16.12 12.54
N SER A 754 -19.49 -15.14 13.36
CA SER A 754 -19.23 -13.77 12.89
C SER A 754 -18.13 -13.09 13.69
N ILE A 755 -17.54 -12.07 13.08
CA ILE A 755 -16.52 -11.19 13.67
C ILE A 755 -16.86 -9.73 13.41
N ILE A 756 -16.31 -8.82 14.21
CA ILE A 756 -16.23 -7.41 13.84
C ILE A 756 -14.92 -7.21 13.07
N TYR A 757 -15.01 -6.78 11.83
CA TYR A 757 -13.89 -6.61 10.92
C TYR A 757 -13.63 -5.15 10.58
N TYR A 758 -12.35 -4.79 10.56
CA TYR A 758 -11.84 -3.54 10.02
C TYR A 758 -10.57 -3.82 9.20
N ALA A 759 -10.35 -3.06 8.14
CA ALA A 759 -9.08 -3.07 7.44
C ALA A 759 -8.77 -1.74 6.79
N ASP A 760 -7.47 -1.45 6.67
CA ASP A 760 -6.93 -0.43 5.78
C ASP A 760 -6.12 -1.09 4.65
N ALA A 761 -5.39 -0.31 3.87
CA ALA A 761 -4.57 -0.82 2.77
C ALA A 761 -3.43 -1.76 3.22
N ILE A 762 -3.01 -1.71 4.49
CA ILE A 762 -1.77 -2.33 4.97
C ILE A 762 -2.04 -3.40 6.03
N THR A 763 -3.11 -3.24 6.82
CA THR A 763 -3.42 -4.00 8.02
C THR A 763 -4.90 -4.40 8.07
N GLU A 764 -5.17 -5.52 8.75
CA GLU A 764 -6.50 -6.04 9.02
C GLU A 764 -6.66 -6.23 10.52
N LEU A 765 -7.86 -6.02 11.05
CA LEU A 765 -8.20 -6.21 12.45
C LEU A 765 -9.48 -7.03 12.56
N ALA A 766 -9.36 -8.19 13.23
CA ALA A 766 -10.51 -8.99 13.65
C ALA A 766 -10.78 -8.74 15.14
N CYS A 767 -12.01 -8.37 15.46
CA CYS A 767 -12.49 -8.18 16.81
C CYS A 767 -13.51 -9.28 17.15
N ILE A 768 -13.25 -9.98 18.26
CA ILE A 768 -13.98 -11.16 18.71
C ILE A 768 -14.49 -10.89 20.13
N CYS A 769 -15.73 -11.27 20.39
CA CYS A 769 -16.38 -11.24 21.71
C CYS A 769 -16.54 -12.69 22.23
N PRO A 770 -15.56 -13.23 22.99
CA PRO A 770 -15.58 -14.64 23.36
C PRO A 770 -16.79 -15.03 24.22
N THR A 771 -17.31 -16.24 24.00
CA THR A 771 -18.44 -16.82 24.75
C THR A 771 -18.00 -18.06 25.54
N ASN A 772 -18.92 -18.65 26.34
CA ASN A 772 -18.63 -19.89 27.07
C ASN A 772 -18.24 -21.07 26.17
N GLN A 773 -18.52 -21.03 24.87
CA GLN A 773 -18.10 -22.10 23.94
C GLN A 773 -16.58 -22.23 23.83
N PHE A 774 -15.83 -21.19 24.21
CA PHE A 774 -14.36 -21.23 24.28
C PHE A 774 -13.84 -22.00 25.50
N TYR A 775 -14.70 -22.30 26.47
CA TYR A 775 -14.44 -23.18 27.60
C TYR A 775 -15.20 -24.49 27.39
N GLY A 776 -14.49 -25.61 27.22
CA GLY A 776 -15.14 -26.92 27.25
C GLY A 776 -15.91 -27.08 28.57
N ASN A 777 -17.13 -27.59 28.50
CA ASN A 777 -18.00 -27.81 29.68
C ASN A 777 -17.23 -28.57 30.77
N GLU A 778 -17.03 -27.96 31.94
CA GLU A 778 -16.48 -28.65 33.12
C GLU A 778 -17.52 -29.47 33.89
N GLU A 779 -18.80 -29.46 33.49
CA GLU A 779 -19.88 -30.09 34.26
C GLU A 779 -20.73 -31.03 33.40
N ASN A 780 -20.33 -32.31 33.33
CA ASN A 780 -21.24 -33.47 33.32
C ASN A 780 -20.42 -34.78 33.32
N PRO A 781 -20.27 -35.47 34.47
CA PRO A 781 -19.54 -36.73 34.54
C PRO A 781 -20.37 -37.96 34.13
N ASP A 782 -21.55 -37.80 33.52
CA ASP A 782 -22.40 -38.94 33.14
C ASP A 782 -22.91 -38.81 31.70
N GLN A 783 -22.25 -39.47 30.76
CA GLN A 783 -22.87 -40.36 29.75
C GLN A 783 -21.82 -40.96 28.81
N ASN A 784 -21.85 -42.28 28.71
CA ASN A 784 -20.98 -43.13 27.90
C ASN A 784 -20.93 -42.71 26.42
N CYS A 785 -19.76 -42.30 25.93
CA CYS A 785 -19.37 -42.50 24.55
C CYS A 785 -17.88 -42.82 24.46
N ILE A 786 -17.58 -44.08 24.16
CA ILE A 786 -16.23 -44.61 23.99
C ILE A 786 -15.74 -44.20 22.61
N LEU A 787 -14.90 -43.17 22.51
CA LEU A 787 -13.94 -42.96 21.42
C LEU A 787 -12.76 -42.11 21.93
N LYS A 788 -11.66 -42.81 22.26
CA LYS A 788 -10.25 -42.38 22.32
C LYS A 788 -9.95 -40.99 22.93
N SER A 789 -9.61 -41.01 24.22
CA SER A 789 -8.62 -40.17 24.92
C SER A 789 -8.16 -38.90 24.17
N THR A 790 -8.88 -37.81 24.32
CA THR A 790 -8.39 -36.46 23.98
C THR A 790 -8.32 -35.66 25.28
N ARG A 791 -7.11 -35.22 25.67
CA ARG A 791 -6.91 -34.32 26.82
C ARG A 791 -7.84 -33.11 26.69
N TYR A 792 -8.47 -32.73 27.79
CA TYR A 792 -9.19 -31.47 27.98
C TYR A 792 -8.31 -30.30 27.50
N ARG A 793 -8.83 -29.50 26.56
CA ARG A 793 -8.10 -28.35 25.99
C ARG A 793 -8.51 -27.07 26.71
N THR A 794 -7.54 -26.32 27.23
CA THR A 794 -7.76 -24.98 27.80
C THR A 794 -8.28 -24.02 26.73
N ALA A 795 -9.03 -22.96 27.09
CA ALA A 795 -9.43 -21.90 26.14
C ALA A 795 -8.23 -21.33 25.35
N SER A 796 -7.06 -21.25 26.01
CA SER A 796 -5.78 -20.92 25.38
C SER A 796 -5.38 -21.93 24.31
N GLU A 797 -5.57 -23.24 24.49
CA GLU A 797 -5.27 -24.28 23.49
C GLU A 797 -6.24 -24.28 22.31
N ILE A 798 -7.51 -23.96 22.53
CA ILE A 798 -8.49 -23.77 21.44
C ILE A 798 -8.07 -22.55 20.60
N ILE A 799 -7.78 -21.42 21.25
CA ILE A 799 -7.43 -20.15 20.57
C ILE A 799 -5.99 -20.15 20.00
N THR A 800 -5.05 -20.91 20.58
CA THR A 800 -3.71 -21.09 20.02
C THR A 800 -3.67 -22.09 18.86
N ASN A 801 -4.54 -23.12 18.85
CA ASN A 801 -4.71 -23.98 17.67
C ASN A 801 -5.38 -23.24 16.50
N ILE A 802 -6.29 -22.31 16.83
CA ILE A 802 -6.90 -21.31 15.91
C ILE A 802 -5.84 -20.39 15.27
N THR A 803 -4.74 -20.06 15.96
CA THR A 803 -3.69 -19.18 15.39
C THR A 803 -2.49 -19.92 14.79
N ARG A 804 -2.14 -21.12 15.26
CA ARG A 804 -0.91 -21.84 14.83
C ARG A 804 -1.09 -22.92 13.77
N GLY A 805 -2.31 -23.40 13.51
CA GLY A 805 -2.53 -24.53 12.59
C GLY A 805 -1.90 -25.83 13.11
N THR A 806 -2.52 -26.97 12.82
CA THR A 806 -2.21 -28.26 13.46
C THR A 806 -0.91 -28.95 13.00
N SER A 807 0.00 -28.28 12.29
CA SER A 807 1.25 -28.90 11.80
C SER A 807 2.47 -27.99 11.96
N GLN A 808 3.07 -28.01 13.15
CA GLN A 808 4.52 -27.81 13.33
C GLN A 808 4.93 -28.29 14.74
N ARG A 809 5.20 -29.59 14.86
CA ARG A 809 5.95 -30.15 15.99
C ARG A 809 7.44 -30.24 15.58
N VAL A 810 8.18 -29.14 15.67
CA VAL A 810 9.65 -29.17 15.69
C VAL A 810 10.18 -28.05 16.59
N VAL A 811 10.65 -28.48 17.77
CA VAL A 811 11.80 -27.98 18.57
C VAL A 811 11.85 -26.49 18.94
N GLY A 812 11.72 -26.25 20.25
CA GLY A 812 12.22 -25.06 20.95
C GLY A 812 11.12 -24.27 21.67
N MET A 813 11.37 -23.86 22.92
CA MET A 813 10.71 -22.70 23.54
C MET A 813 11.09 -21.44 22.75
N GLY A 814 10.56 -21.30 21.53
CA GLY A 814 10.80 -20.18 20.64
C GLY A 814 9.97 -18.97 21.04
N GLU A 815 10.58 -17.79 20.99
CA GLU A 815 9.99 -16.51 21.34
C GLU A 815 8.64 -16.25 20.66
N VAL A 816 7.75 -15.53 21.36
CA VAL A 816 6.38 -15.11 20.97
C VAL A 816 6.36 -14.22 19.68
N GLY A 817 7.47 -14.09 18.96
CA GLY A 817 7.62 -13.30 17.73
C GLY A 817 7.39 -14.04 16.41
N ALA A 818 7.05 -15.34 16.44
CA ALA A 818 6.71 -16.12 15.25
C ALA A 818 5.20 -16.13 14.93
N ASP A 819 4.37 -15.47 15.75
CA ASP A 819 2.94 -15.31 15.46
C ASP A 819 2.76 -14.33 14.28
N PRO A 820 2.20 -14.76 13.13
CA PRO A 820 1.94 -13.87 12.01
C PRO A 820 1.01 -12.71 12.36
N THR A 821 0.27 -12.79 13.49
CA THR A 821 -0.73 -11.78 13.86
C THR A 821 -0.22 -10.65 14.75
N GLY A 822 1.08 -10.62 15.09
CA GLY A 822 1.61 -9.64 16.04
C GLY A 822 1.07 -9.78 17.48
N GLY A 823 0.42 -10.90 17.81
CA GLY A 823 -0.16 -11.22 19.12
C GLY A 823 -1.52 -10.57 19.41
N ARG A 824 -2.09 -10.88 20.58
CA ARG A 824 -3.44 -10.46 20.99
C ARG A 824 -3.43 -9.24 21.92
N VAL A 825 -4.55 -8.52 21.93
CA VAL A 825 -4.87 -7.46 22.90
C VAL A 825 -6.29 -7.68 23.40
N ALA A 826 -6.52 -7.47 24.69
CA ALA A 826 -7.85 -7.52 25.29
C ALA A 826 -8.39 -6.11 25.54
N VAL A 827 -9.69 -5.91 25.33
CA VAL A 827 -10.47 -4.81 25.87
C VAL A 827 -11.47 -5.39 26.88
N VAL A 828 -11.55 -4.78 28.05
CA VAL A 828 -12.50 -5.12 29.11
C VAL A 828 -13.39 -3.91 29.35
N TRP A 829 -14.66 -4.04 28.99
CA TRP A 829 -15.68 -3.05 29.30
C TRP A 829 -16.22 -3.30 30.72
N LEU A 830 -16.04 -2.33 31.61
CA LEU A 830 -16.41 -2.42 33.02
C LEU A 830 -17.65 -1.57 33.31
N GLU A 831 -18.69 -2.18 33.89
CA GLU A 831 -19.80 -1.41 34.49
C GLU A 831 -19.36 -0.65 35.75
N ARG A 832 -18.40 -1.19 36.51
CA ARG A 832 -17.83 -0.55 37.70
C ARG A 832 -16.31 -0.49 37.60
N TRP A 833 -15.75 0.71 37.64
CA TRP A 833 -14.30 0.93 37.52
C TRP A 833 -13.46 0.18 38.58
N GLU A 834 -14.01 0.00 39.78
CA GLU A 834 -13.34 -0.68 40.89
C GLU A 834 -13.15 -2.18 40.67
N ASP A 835 -13.90 -2.80 39.76
CA ASP A 835 -13.74 -4.20 39.40
C ASP A 835 -12.47 -4.44 38.58
N GLY A 836 -11.86 -3.38 38.04
CA GLY A 836 -10.57 -3.46 37.36
C GLY A 836 -9.37 -3.60 38.33
N PRO A 837 -8.24 -4.16 37.89
CA PRO A 837 -7.02 -4.42 38.68
C PRO A 837 -6.23 -3.16 39.13
N MET A 838 -6.87 -1.98 39.17
CA MET A 838 -6.18 -0.69 39.31
C MET A 838 -5.94 -0.25 40.75
N HIS A 839 -6.56 -0.90 41.75
CA HIS A 839 -6.55 -0.41 43.13
C HIS A 839 -6.09 -1.42 44.20
N CYS A 840 -5.88 -2.71 43.87
CA CYS A 840 -5.44 -3.71 44.83
C CYS A 840 -4.72 -4.91 44.17
N GLU A 841 -3.64 -5.39 44.80
CA GLU A 841 -2.85 -6.56 44.35
C GLU A 841 -3.59 -7.90 44.53
N SER A 842 -4.63 -7.94 45.38
CA SER A 842 -5.50 -9.10 45.61
C SER A 842 -6.96 -8.67 45.50
N GLY A 843 -7.67 -9.11 44.47
CA GLY A 843 -9.08 -8.76 44.28
C GLY A 843 -9.66 -9.16 42.92
N VAL A 844 -10.94 -8.83 42.71
CA VAL A 844 -11.73 -9.09 41.48
C VAL A 844 -10.96 -8.74 40.21
N GLY A 845 -10.31 -7.57 40.18
CA GLY A 845 -9.56 -7.12 39.03
C GLY A 845 -8.36 -7.99 38.66
N MET A 846 -7.69 -8.60 39.64
CA MET A 846 -6.58 -9.51 39.37
C MET A 846 -7.07 -10.81 38.73
N ASN A 847 -8.29 -11.27 39.06
CA ASN A 847 -8.90 -12.42 38.39
C ASN A 847 -9.22 -12.12 36.92
N ILE A 848 -9.73 -10.93 36.62
CA ILE A 848 -9.96 -10.47 35.24
C ILE A 848 -8.64 -10.36 34.48
N GLN A 849 -7.60 -9.76 35.10
CA GLN A 849 -6.27 -9.68 34.49
C GLN A 849 -5.65 -11.06 34.26
N ASN A 850 -5.80 -12.00 35.21
CA ASN A 850 -5.37 -13.38 35.04
C ASN A 850 -6.14 -14.07 33.90
N MET A 851 -7.45 -13.82 33.78
CA MET A 851 -8.27 -14.35 32.70
C MET A 851 -7.75 -13.86 31.35
N THR A 852 -7.59 -12.56 31.14
CA THR A 852 -7.11 -12.02 29.85
C THR A 852 -5.68 -12.47 29.55
N SER A 853 -4.78 -12.43 30.53
CA SER A 853 -3.36 -12.75 30.33
C SER A 853 -3.03 -14.24 30.25
N LYS A 854 -3.61 -15.09 31.12
CA LYS A 854 -3.26 -16.53 31.19
C LYS A 854 -4.19 -17.39 30.35
N ASN A 855 -5.49 -17.10 30.36
CA ASN A 855 -6.47 -17.95 29.69
C ASN A 855 -6.61 -17.57 28.21
N PHE A 856 -6.48 -16.28 27.90
CA PHE A 856 -6.60 -15.73 26.54
C PHE A 856 -5.28 -15.21 25.94
N ASP A 857 -4.18 -15.24 26.70
CA ASP A 857 -2.82 -14.86 26.25
C ASP A 857 -2.80 -13.47 25.60
N CYS A 858 -3.45 -12.53 26.28
CA CYS A 858 -3.43 -11.10 26.00
C CYS A 858 -2.49 -10.38 26.97
N PRO A 859 -1.24 -10.07 26.58
CA PRO A 859 -0.27 -9.44 27.48
C PRO A 859 -0.54 -7.94 27.72
N VAL A 860 -1.45 -7.34 26.95
CA VAL A 860 -1.95 -5.98 27.13
C VAL A 860 -3.47 -6.03 27.26
N THR A 861 -4.01 -5.40 28.29
CA THR A 861 -5.45 -5.29 28.54
C THR A 861 -5.83 -3.82 28.71
N ILE A 862 -6.81 -3.37 27.92
CA ILE A 862 -7.36 -2.02 27.93
C ILE A 862 -8.70 -2.08 28.66
N TYR A 863 -8.82 -1.38 29.78
CA TYR A 863 -10.05 -1.26 30.56
C TYR A 863 -10.79 0.00 30.15
N ILE A 864 -12.08 -0.12 29.88
CA ILE A 864 -12.96 0.99 29.47
C ILE A 864 -14.13 1.05 30.42
N HIS A 865 -14.46 2.25 30.91
CA HIS A 865 -15.61 2.49 31.76
C HIS A 865 -16.36 3.75 31.31
N PRO A 866 -17.66 3.67 30.99
CA PRO A 866 -18.47 4.82 30.66
C PRO A 866 -18.73 5.68 31.91
N LEU A 867 -18.59 7.00 31.76
CA LEU A 867 -18.81 8.00 32.80
C LEU A 867 -20.20 8.63 32.66
N SER A 868 -20.74 9.19 33.74
CA SER A 868 -22.01 9.94 33.77
C SER A 868 -22.03 11.14 32.81
N SER A 869 -20.86 11.66 32.45
CA SER A 869 -20.69 12.74 31.46
C SER A 869 -20.92 12.31 30.00
N GLY A 870 -21.06 11.02 29.74
CA GLY A 870 -21.09 10.44 28.38
C GLY A 870 -19.70 10.21 27.77
N LEU A 871 -18.62 10.57 28.49
CA LEU A 871 -17.24 10.24 28.14
C LEU A 871 -16.88 8.83 28.66
N CYS A 872 -15.75 8.29 28.22
CA CYS A 872 -15.23 7.01 28.68
C CYS A 872 -13.85 7.18 29.32
N ARG A 873 -13.68 6.65 30.52
CA ARG A 873 -12.40 6.51 31.19
C ARG A 873 -11.68 5.28 30.68
N VAL A 874 -10.37 5.41 30.46
CA VAL A 874 -9.52 4.33 29.99
C VAL A 874 -8.38 4.05 30.96
N GLY A 875 -8.14 2.77 31.20
CA GLY A 875 -6.95 2.25 31.89
C GLY A 875 -6.23 1.23 31.05
N ILE A 876 -4.91 1.16 31.14
CA ILE A 876 -4.14 0.15 30.40
C ILE A 876 -3.27 -0.62 31.39
N MET A 877 -3.43 -1.93 31.39
CA MET A 877 -2.49 -2.84 32.03
C MET A 877 -1.60 -3.53 31.02
N ARG A 878 -0.34 -3.66 31.39
CA ARG A 878 0.67 -4.39 30.65
C ARG A 878 1.33 -5.39 31.60
N LEU A 879 1.48 -6.64 31.18
CA LEU A 879 2.26 -7.62 31.94
C LEU A 879 3.71 -7.14 32.04
N GLN A 880 4.34 -7.34 33.20
CA GLN A 880 5.75 -7.01 33.39
C GLN A 880 6.62 -7.82 32.41
N GLY A 881 7.49 -7.15 31.66
CA GLY A 881 8.38 -7.77 30.67
C GLY A 881 8.32 -7.10 29.29
N ARG A 882 8.39 -7.90 28.22
CA ARG A 882 8.54 -7.45 26.82
C ARG A 882 7.25 -6.91 26.18
N THR A 883 6.48 -6.09 26.89
CA THR A 883 5.33 -5.36 26.32
C THR A 883 5.77 -3.97 25.87
N PHE A 884 5.51 -3.63 24.62
CA PHE A 884 5.83 -2.31 24.08
C PHE A 884 4.80 -1.26 24.54
N GLU A 885 5.27 -0.04 24.72
CA GLU A 885 4.40 1.14 24.77
C GLU A 885 4.19 1.65 23.35
N ALA A 886 2.93 1.73 22.94
CA ALA A 886 2.50 2.21 21.64
C ALA A 886 1.26 3.07 21.82
N GLY A 887 1.16 4.13 21.04
CA GLY A 887 0.06 5.09 21.12
C GLY A 887 -1.08 4.80 20.13
N PRO A 888 -2.15 5.62 20.13
CA PRO A 888 -2.26 6.87 20.89
C PRO A 888 -2.85 6.73 22.29
N LEU A 889 -3.42 5.58 22.66
CA LEU A 889 -4.14 5.44 23.93
C LEU A 889 -3.18 5.36 25.11
N GLN A 890 -3.44 6.17 26.13
CA GLN A 890 -2.59 6.29 27.31
C GLN A 890 -3.36 5.95 28.58
N ASN A 891 -2.62 5.53 29.61
CA ASN A 891 -3.25 5.22 30.89
C ASN A 891 -3.85 6.49 31.50
N GLY A 892 -5.15 6.46 31.83
CA GLY A 892 -5.87 7.62 32.34
C GLY A 892 -6.45 8.54 31.27
N SER A 893 -6.49 8.13 30.00
CA SER A 893 -7.23 8.89 28.99
C SER A 893 -8.73 8.97 29.34
N VAL A 894 -9.35 10.11 29.06
CA VAL A 894 -10.81 10.28 29.07
C VAL A 894 -11.22 10.73 27.67
N LEU A 895 -11.95 9.89 26.95
CA LEU A 895 -12.26 10.09 25.54
C LEU A 895 -13.78 10.19 25.32
N SER A 896 -14.19 10.91 24.28
CA SER A 896 -15.58 10.86 23.81
C SER A 896 -15.88 9.52 23.14
N GLN A 897 -17.15 9.14 23.08
CA GLN A 897 -17.59 7.95 22.33
C GLN A 897 -17.19 8.00 20.85
N ARG A 898 -17.03 9.21 20.31
CA ARG A 898 -16.70 9.47 18.91
C ARG A 898 -15.27 9.04 18.57
N CYS A 899 -14.34 9.17 19.51
CA CYS A 899 -12.91 8.91 19.28
C CYS A 899 -12.43 7.59 19.90
N LEU A 900 -13.14 7.09 20.91
CA LEU A 900 -12.72 5.91 21.69
C LEU A 900 -12.33 4.72 20.81
N SER A 901 -13.18 4.35 19.86
CA SER A 901 -12.93 3.18 19.01
C SER A 901 -11.75 3.37 18.07
N SER A 902 -11.56 4.58 17.53
CA SER A 902 -10.39 4.95 16.72
C SER A 902 -9.11 4.79 17.54
N PHE A 903 -9.08 5.35 18.74
CA PHE A 903 -7.94 5.29 19.64
C PHE A 903 -7.57 3.86 20.05
N VAL A 904 -8.57 3.05 20.40
CA VAL A 904 -8.36 1.63 20.73
C VAL A 904 -7.80 0.88 19.52
N ARG A 905 -8.43 1.03 18.35
CA ARG A 905 -8.00 0.38 17.11
C ARG A 905 -6.56 0.74 16.73
N GLN A 906 -6.23 2.04 16.69
CA GLN A 906 -4.88 2.51 16.37
C GLN A 906 -3.86 1.96 17.37
N THR A 907 -4.18 1.94 18.66
CA THR A 907 -3.29 1.41 19.71
C THR A 907 -3.04 -0.08 19.54
N VAL A 908 -4.07 -0.87 19.26
CA VAL A 908 -3.95 -2.32 19.01
C VAL A 908 -3.03 -2.58 17.82
N ILE A 909 -3.27 -1.91 16.69
CA ILE A 909 -2.46 -2.04 15.47
C ILE A 909 -0.99 -1.63 15.74
N ASN A 910 -0.78 -0.52 16.45
CA ASN A 910 0.56 -0.04 16.77
C ASN A 910 1.31 -0.97 17.75
N LEU A 911 0.62 -1.53 18.75
CA LEU A 911 1.18 -2.56 19.65
C LEU A 911 1.66 -3.79 18.86
N SER A 912 0.82 -4.31 17.97
CA SER A 912 1.18 -5.42 17.10
C SER A 912 2.35 -5.07 16.17
N ARG A 913 2.37 -3.84 15.62
CA ARG A 913 3.49 -3.37 14.79
C ARG A 913 4.80 -3.30 15.59
N ARG A 914 4.79 -2.79 16.82
CA ARG A 914 5.98 -2.78 17.70
C ARG A 914 6.51 -4.19 17.96
N ARG A 915 5.61 -5.15 18.21
CA ARG A 915 5.99 -6.57 18.40
C ARG A 915 6.61 -7.17 17.13
N ARG A 916 6.03 -6.91 15.95
CA ARG A 916 6.60 -7.32 14.66
C ARG A 916 7.97 -6.70 14.42
N LEU A 917 8.14 -5.41 14.73
CA LEU A 917 9.41 -4.71 14.58
C LEU A 917 10.52 -5.25 15.49
N ALA A 918 10.14 -5.72 16.68
CA ALA A 918 11.02 -6.29 17.69
C ALA A 918 11.18 -7.81 17.60
N SER A 919 10.56 -8.48 16.61
CA SER A 919 10.81 -9.89 16.29
C SER A 919 11.86 -10.01 15.18
N ASP A 920 12.82 -10.94 15.31
CA ASP A 920 13.81 -11.23 14.25
C ASP A 920 13.31 -12.30 13.28
N SER A 921 12.34 -13.11 13.72
CA SER A 921 11.71 -14.14 12.91
C SER A 921 10.53 -13.63 12.09
N PHE A 922 10.05 -12.40 12.36
CA PHE A 922 8.90 -11.86 11.64
C PHE A 922 9.27 -11.53 10.20
N GLN A 923 8.52 -12.13 9.26
CA GLN A 923 8.58 -11.84 7.84
C GLN A 923 7.26 -11.20 7.40
N PRO A 924 7.30 -10.04 6.70
CA PRO A 924 6.10 -9.43 6.15
C PRO A 924 5.34 -10.37 5.20
N PRO A 925 4.00 -10.23 5.05
CA PRO A 925 3.19 -11.11 4.22
C PRO A 925 3.70 -11.26 2.78
N HIS A 926 4.06 -10.14 2.13
CA HIS A 926 4.58 -10.17 0.76
C HIS A 926 5.93 -10.89 0.64
N VAL A 927 6.79 -10.80 1.65
CA VAL A 927 8.07 -11.53 1.69
C VAL A 927 7.82 -13.03 1.85
N ARG A 928 6.90 -13.44 2.73
CA ARG A 928 6.52 -14.84 2.91
C ARG A 928 5.95 -15.43 1.62
N ARG A 929 5.05 -14.69 0.96
CA ARG A 929 4.44 -15.08 -0.32
C ARG A 929 5.49 -15.18 -1.43
N SER A 930 6.46 -14.25 -1.48
CA SER A 930 7.59 -14.30 -2.41
C SER A 930 8.48 -15.53 -2.21
N HIS A 931 8.80 -15.89 -0.95
CA HIS A 931 9.56 -17.11 -0.65
C HIS A 931 8.79 -18.37 -1.06
N GLU A 932 7.48 -18.41 -0.84
CA GLU A 932 6.66 -19.55 -1.26
C GLU A 932 6.59 -19.65 -2.79
N LEU A 933 6.38 -18.54 -3.50
CA LEU A 933 6.44 -18.50 -4.96
C LEU A 933 7.77 -19.01 -5.51
N PHE A 934 8.89 -18.60 -4.88
CA PHE A 934 10.21 -19.09 -5.23
C PHE A 934 10.39 -20.58 -4.96
N ARG A 935 9.93 -21.07 -3.79
CA ARG A 935 9.96 -22.50 -3.43
C ARG A 935 9.18 -23.36 -4.43
N LEU A 936 7.99 -22.91 -4.82
CA LEU A 936 7.14 -23.58 -5.81
C LEU A 936 7.82 -23.63 -7.17
N ALA A 937 8.49 -22.54 -7.57
CA ALA A 937 9.25 -22.49 -8.82
C ALA A 937 10.42 -23.48 -8.83
N GLU A 938 11.20 -23.55 -7.75
CA GLU A 938 12.30 -24.51 -7.64
C GLU A 938 11.81 -25.96 -7.64
N ALA A 939 10.70 -26.25 -6.96
CA ALA A 939 10.09 -27.58 -6.95
C ALA A 939 9.64 -27.98 -8.37
N ASN A 940 8.95 -27.09 -9.07
CA ASN A 940 8.52 -27.32 -10.45
C ASN A 940 9.72 -27.51 -11.40
N ARG A 941 10.76 -26.68 -11.30
CA ARG A 941 12.02 -26.84 -12.07
C ARG A 941 12.64 -28.22 -11.88
N LYS A 942 12.60 -28.77 -10.66
CA LYS A 942 13.11 -30.14 -10.39
C LYS A 942 12.24 -31.22 -11.03
N ILE A 943 10.92 -31.08 -11.00
CA ILE A 943 9.97 -32.02 -11.61
C ILE A 943 10.16 -32.06 -13.13
N VAL A 944 10.18 -30.89 -13.77
CA VAL A 944 10.39 -30.78 -15.23
C VAL A 944 11.75 -31.33 -15.65
N ARG A 945 12.80 -31.14 -14.84
CA ARG A 945 14.15 -31.72 -15.09
C ARG A 945 14.23 -33.23 -14.85
N ALA A 946 13.38 -33.79 -13.99
CA ALA A 946 13.43 -35.20 -13.60
C ALA A 946 12.64 -36.13 -14.54
N GLN A 947 11.82 -35.60 -15.46
CA GLN A 947 11.17 -36.44 -16.48
C GLN A 947 12.24 -37.01 -17.43
N PRO A 948 12.46 -38.34 -17.45
CA PRO A 948 13.46 -38.93 -18.34
C PRO A 948 12.98 -38.81 -19.78
N SER A 949 13.90 -38.48 -20.69
CA SER A 949 13.77 -38.77 -22.11
C SER A 949 13.73 -40.29 -22.31
N SER A 950 12.58 -40.93 -22.05
CA SER A 950 12.38 -42.34 -22.31
C SER A 950 12.33 -42.56 -23.82
N SER A 951 13.50 -42.86 -24.38
CA SER A 951 13.63 -43.60 -25.62
C SER A 951 13.14 -45.04 -25.38
N GLY A 952 12.02 -45.40 -25.99
CA GLY A 952 11.47 -46.75 -25.87
C GLY A 952 9.99 -46.82 -26.23
N ASN A 953 9.72 -47.08 -27.51
CA ASN A 953 8.42 -47.39 -28.10
C ASN A 953 7.32 -47.85 -27.12
N LYS A 954 6.32 -46.99 -26.91
CA LYS A 954 4.89 -47.32 -26.92
C LYS A 954 4.07 -46.03 -26.96
N THR A 955 3.07 -46.03 -27.81
CA THR A 955 2.08 -44.97 -28.03
C THR A 955 1.35 -44.59 -26.75
N SER A 956 1.79 -43.50 -26.12
CA SER A 956 0.97 -42.62 -25.28
C SER A 956 1.67 -41.25 -25.26
N THR A 957 1.18 -40.35 -26.11
CA THR A 957 1.59 -38.95 -26.18
C THR A 957 1.30 -38.26 -24.86
N TYR A 958 2.32 -37.93 -24.07
CA TYR A 958 2.47 -36.70 -23.27
C TYR A 958 3.89 -36.73 -22.67
N SER A 959 4.88 -36.28 -23.46
CA SER A 959 6.19 -35.89 -22.92
C SER A 959 6.23 -34.37 -22.83
N CYS A 960 6.41 -33.87 -21.60
CA CYS A 960 6.55 -32.46 -21.28
C CYS A 960 7.88 -31.94 -21.82
N ASN A 961 7.91 -31.66 -23.12
CA ASN A 961 9.01 -31.01 -23.80
C ASN A 961 8.63 -29.54 -23.96
N THR A 962 9.46 -28.61 -23.48
CA THR A 962 9.32 -27.15 -23.67
C THR A 962 9.07 -26.77 -25.14
N ALA A 963 9.53 -27.61 -26.07
CA ALA A 963 9.26 -27.53 -27.51
C ALA A 963 7.78 -27.69 -27.91
N ASN A 964 6.97 -28.43 -27.15
CA ASN A 964 5.53 -28.60 -27.41
C ASN A 964 4.69 -27.41 -26.92
N ILE A 965 5.14 -26.72 -25.87
CA ILE A 965 4.51 -25.50 -25.34
C ILE A 965 4.86 -24.28 -26.21
N VAL A 966 6.08 -24.27 -26.75
CA VAL A 966 6.46 -23.38 -27.86
C VAL A 966 5.69 -23.79 -29.13
N ARG A 967 5.38 -25.06 -29.38
CA ARG A 967 4.50 -25.40 -30.51
C ARG A 967 3.06 -24.95 -30.32
N SER A 968 2.45 -25.10 -29.14
CA SER A 968 1.06 -24.66 -28.91
C SER A 968 0.89 -23.14 -28.84
N LEU A 969 1.95 -22.39 -28.52
CA LEU A 969 1.95 -20.92 -28.56
C LEU A 969 2.44 -20.33 -29.90
N PHE A 970 3.14 -21.12 -30.74
CA PHE A 970 3.77 -20.63 -31.98
C PHE A 970 3.31 -21.33 -33.27
N PHE A 971 2.46 -22.37 -33.20
CA PHE A 971 1.85 -23.05 -34.36
C PHE A 971 0.34 -23.19 -34.22
#